data_AF-A0A094H2U3-F1
#
_entry.id   AF-A0A094H2U3-F1
#
_cell.length_a   1.000
_cell.length_b   1.000
_cell.length_c   1.000
_cell.angle_alpha   90.00
_cell.angle_beta   90.00
_cell.angle_gamma   90.00
#
_symmetry.space_group_name_H-M   'P 1'
#
loop_
_entity.id
_entity.type
_entity.pdbx_description
1 polymer ?
#
loop_
_entity_poly.entity_id
_entity_poly.type
_entity_poly.pdbx_seq_one_letter_code
_entity_poly.pdbx_strand_id
1 'polypeptide(L)'
;MHFLQFSEYFQASTPIAWCSIYLEEFLMQALRKGPVPQHLAFVMDGNRRFAKNHNISIAKGHQLGFDVVQKILELCFMCDIRVVTMYFFSIENFKRPKSEVDSIMELFEYSFRHISKHGGLLHRYGATLRISGRLDLLEPNLQSTIQEITDLTRDYGEKVVNICLSYTSRDEIASAIRQTVADCKMPVQTDNYGDRFRSDLVRDSSTIRPFYLSPDASLCDHLDEKSVDIEQFMAISPQNITTETLADRMLTAGDPPPDILIRTSGAYRLSDFLLWQCHQGTQILFRTTLWPDFRHWQFFSTIREWQQQQRKQKLMTKNNTKRLLGQRFHATLDWIPTIVNSNRRTIKSMQKDIKGLRRLPEHLSVILPLGKEYDALERLMDQVAEMVAWSACAGISTLSVYEKNGTLKSYVPMLYQIAIRKLTLYYGSSSEKPVVHVFVPRNGIYCLSPAQPAVNPGSTGITLLLLSESDGRETLVDLTKSLAEMAQSGKLLLDDINIELIDAQLNEIVSQSSHSMPAIHETSNSIGHSNDPDANLPKSSTGLCPLKLEPDLLFIFAPYVNLDGYPPWQIRLTEIFYMGGESSSITGRDKVVKYRTFLRGLYQYAGAEMSDAARLIPESAPICVLAAVQYYLSVSGIKVNAIDRPMRQTD
;
A
#
# COMPACT_ATOMS: atom_id res chain seq x y z
N MET A 1 39.60 -10.85 -25.07
CA MET A 1 39.93 -11.35 -23.72
C MET A 1 40.73 -10.34 -22.90
N HIS A 2 41.92 -9.91 -23.34
CA HIS A 2 42.82 -9.06 -22.53
C HIS A 2 42.22 -7.81 -21.90
N PHE A 3 41.27 -7.10 -22.52
CA PHE A 3 40.71 -5.86 -21.95
C PHE A 3 39.80 -6.11 -20.72
N LEU A 4 39.06 -7.22 -20.69
CA LEU A 4 38.25 -7.62 -19.53
C LEU A 4 39.14 -8.10 -18.39
N GLN A 5 40.12 -8.96 -18.69
CA GLN A 5 41.12 -9.40 -17.72
C GLN A 5 41.94 -8.23 -17.15
N PHE A 6 42.28 -7.23 -17.98
CA PHE A 6 42.96 -6.02 -17.50
C PHE A 6 42.03 -5.17 -16.60
N SER A 7 40.76 -5.03 -16.94
CA SER A 7 39.77 -4.35 -16.09
C SER A 7 39.63 -5.03 -14.73
N GLU A 8 39.50 -6.36 -14.70
CA GLU A 8 39.44 -7.16 -13.47
C GLU A 8 40.73 -7.04 -12.64
N TYR A 9 41.91 -7.15 -13.28
CA TYR A 9 43.20 -7.04 -12.60
C TYR A 9 43.49 -5.61 -12.10
N PHE A 10 43.02 -4.59 -12.81
CA PHE A 10 43.12 -3.19 -12.41
C PHE A 10 42.18 -2.87 -11.24
N GLN A 11 40.93 -3.35 -11.28
CA GLN A 11 40.00 -3.25 -10.14
C GLN A 11 40.48 -4.06 -8.92
N ALA A 12 41.14 -5.19 -9.13
CA ALA A 12 41.76 -5.99 -8.07
C ALA A 12 43.12 -5.45 -7.60
N SER A 13 43.66 -4.39 -8.20
CA SER A 13 44.93 -3.81 -7.76
C SER A 13 44.78 -3.19 -6.37
N THR A 14 45.76 -3.43 -5.51
CA THR A 14 45.73 -3.02 -4.09
C THR A 14 45.40 -1.54 -3.87
N PRO A 15 45.93 -0.56 -4.64
CA PRO A 15 45.56 0.85 -4.48
C PRO A 15 44.11 1.15 -4.83
N ILE A 16 43.54 0.48 -5.83
CA ILE A 16 42.16 0.73 -6.28
C ILE A 16 41.16 0.08 -5.33
N ALA A 17 41.45 -1.15 -4.86
CA ALA A 17 40.70 -1.78 -3.79
C ALA A 17 40.73 -0.94 -2.50
N TRP A 18 41.88 -0.36 -2.15
CA TRP A 18 42.01 0.63 -1.07
C TRP A 18 41.09 1.83 -1.30
N CYS A 19 41.25 2.53 -2.44
CA CYS A 19 40.46 3.71 -2.76
C CYS A 19 38.95 3.44 -2.75
N SER A 20 38.49 2.25 -3.16
CA SER A 20 37.07 1.89 -3.06
C SER A 20 36.58 1.74 -1.63
N ILE A 21 37.36 1.10 -0.74
CA ILE A 21 36.99 0.93 0.69
C ILE A 21 36.93 2.30 1.38
N TYR A 22 37.95 3.14 1.20
CA TYR A 22 37.97 4.49 1.77
C TYR A 22 36.87 5.40 1.19
N LEU A 23 36.49 5.23 -0.08
CA LEU A 23 35.36 5.93 -0.68
C LEU A 23 34.02 5.44 -0.09
N GLU A 24 33.84 4.13 0.11
CA GLU A 24 32.65 3.58 0.77
C GLU A 24 32.53 4.12 2.21
N GLU A 25 33.58 4.06 3.02
CA GLU A 25 33.61 4.65 4.37
C GLU A 25 33.29 6.15 4.36
N PHE A 26 33.92 6.93 3.48
CA PHE A 26 33.67 8.36 3.36
C PHE A 26 32.22 8.66 2.97
N LEU A 27 31.64 7.90 2.03
CA LEU A 27 30.25 8.04 1.62
C LEU A 27 29.28 7.70 2.76
N MET A 28 29.54 6.65 3.55
CA MET A 28 28.69 6.29 4.70
C MET A 28 28.80 7.37 5.81
N GLN A 29 30.00 7.85 6.10
CA GLN A 29 30.21 8.96 7.04
C GLN A 29 29.52 10.26 6.59
N ALA A 30 29.51 10.55 5.28
CA ALA A 30 28.80 11.68 4.71
C ALA A 30 27.27 11.54 4.83
N LEU A 31 26.72 10.34 4.62
CA LEU A 31 25.30 10.06 4.86
C LEU A 31 24.91 10.29 6.31
N ARG A 32 25.74 9.85 7.27
CA ARG A 32 25.50 10.06 8.72
C ARG A 32 25.50 11.52 9.18
N LYS A 33 25.90 12.48 8.34
CA LYS A 33 25.71 13.93 8.60
C LYS A 33 24.30 14.43 8.26
N GLY A 34 23.52 13.63 7.53
CA GLY A 34 22.09 13.86 7.29
C GLY A 34 21.21 13.09 8.30
N PRO A 35 19.88 13.17 8.19
CA PRO A 35 19.01 12.22 8.88
C PRO A 35 19.30 10.81 8.36
N VAL A 36 19.28 9.81 9.23
CA VAL A 36 19.48 8.39 8.89
C VAL A 36 18.16 7.65 9.14
N PRO A 37 17.67 6.82 8.21
CA PRO A 37 16.49 5.99 8.46
C PRO A 37 16.79 4.99 9.58
N GLN A 38 15.86 4.80 10.51
CA GLN A 38 15.97 3.81 11.57
C GLN A 38 15.73 2.40 11.02
N HIS A 39 14.80 2.25 10.08
CA HIS A 39 14.41 0.95 9.52
C HIS A 39 14.39 0.98 7.98
N LEU A 40 15.19 0.10 7.37
CA LEU A 40 15.13 -0.21 5.93
C LEU A 40 14.50 -1.58 5.67
N ALA A 41 13.59 -1.65 4.70
CA ALA A 41 13.04 -2.91 4.19
C ALA A 41 13.49 -3.16 2.74
N PHE A 42 13.74 -4.41 2.36
CA PHE A 42 14.22 -4.80 1.03
C PHE A 42 13.42 -5.94 0.39
N VAL A 43 12.93 -5.72 -0.84
CA VAL A 43 12.43 -6.77 -1.75
C VAL A 43 13.51 -7.07 -2.79
N MET A 44 14.22 -8.17 -2.56
CA MET A 44 15.46 -8.57 -3.25
C MET A 44 15.20 -9.31 -4.58
N ASP A 45 14.43 -8.68 -5.46
CA ASP A 45 14.01 -9.25 -6.75
C ASP A 45 15.11 -9.11 -7.82
N GLY A 46 15.15 -10.05 -8.77
CA GLY A 46 16.06 -10.04 -9.92
C GLY A 46 16.98 -11.24 -10.08
N ASN A 47 17.22 -12.07 -9.05
CA ASN A 47 18.24 -13.15 -9.05
C ASN A 47 18.13 -14.11 -10.25
N ARG A 48 16.92 -14.61 -10.54
CA ARG A 48 16.66 -15.51 -11.69
C ARG A 48 16.84 -14.80 -13.04
N ARG A 49 16.56 -13.49 -13.12
CA ARG A 49 16.77 -12.68 -14.34
C ARG A 49 18.25 -12.38 -14.55
N PHE A 50 18.98 -12.05 -13.48
CA PHE A 50 20.42 -11.87 -13.51
C PHE A 50 21.12 -13.15 -14.00
N ALA A 51 20.73 -14.31 -13.47
CA ALA A 51 21.28 -15.60 -13.89
C ALA A 51 21.11 -15.86 -15.39
N LYS A 52 19.89 -15.65 -15.91
CA LYS A 52 19.59 -15.77 -17.34
C LYS A 52 20.38 -14.78 -18.20
N ASN A 53 20.45 -13.51 -17.78
CA ASN A 53 21.17 -12.47 -18.53
C ASN A 53 22.68 -12.75 -18.63
N HIS A 54 23.26 -13.43 -17.63
CA HIS A 54 24.69 -13.78 -17.59
C HIS A 54 24.99 -15.23 -17.99
N ASN A 55 23.99 -16.00 -18.46
CA ASN A 55 24.12 -17.42 -18.82
C ASN A 55 24.72 -18.31 -17.71
N ILE A 56 24.40 -18.02 -16.45
CA ILE A 56 24.80 -18.83 -15.28
C ILE A 56 23.61 -19.60 -14.70
N SER A 57 23.87 -20.60 -13.86
CA SER A 57 22.80 -21.37 -13.20
C SER A 57 21.97 -20.49 -12.27
N ILE A 58 20.68 -20.84 -12.12
CA ILE A 58 19.77 -20.12 -11.21
C ILE A 58 20.29 -20.15 -9.77
N ALA A 59 20.78 -21.32 -9.31
CA ALA A 59 21.42 -21.46 -8.00
C ALA A 59 22.61 -20.50 -7.82
N LYS A 60 23.47 -20.34 -8.84
CA LYS A 60 24.58 -19.37 -8.78
C LYS A 60 24.09 -17.92 -8.73
N GLY A 61 23.00 -17.58 -9.44
CA GLY A 61 22.36 -16.27 -9.33
C GLY A 61 21.78 -15.99 -7.94
N HIS A 62 21.24 -17.00 -7.25
CA HIS A 62 20.80 -16.88 -5.86
C HIS A 62 21.99 -16.73 -4.89
N GLN A 63 23.09 -17.49 -5.08
CA GLN A 63 24.31 -17.33 -4.31
C GLN A 63 24.89 -15.91 -4.42
N LEU A 64 25.02 -15.37 -5.64
CA LEU A 64 25.48 -14.00 -5.86
C LEU A 64 24.53 -12.95 -5.26
N GLY A 65 23.22 -13.24 -5.22
CA GLY A 65 22.25 -12.43 -4.49
C GLY A 65 22.51 -12.42 -2.98
N PHE A 66 22.92 -13.55 -2.39
CA PHE A 66 23.31 -13.59 -0.98
C PHE A 66 24.63 -12.88 -0.69
N ASP A 67 25.62 -12.94 -1.60
CA ASP A 67 26.86 -12.16 -1.50
C ASP A 67 26.59 -10.64 -1.45
N VAL A 68 25.49 -10.18 -2.06
CA VAL A 68 25.01 -8.80 -1.96
C VAL A 68 24.31 -8.53 -0.62
N VAL A 69 23.53 -9.47 -0.07
CA VAL A 69 22.93 -9.32 1.27
C VAL A 69 23.97 -8.96 2.32
N GLN A 70 25.07 -9.71 2.38
CA GLN A 70 26.15 -9.45 3.35
C GLN A 70 26.70 -8.03 3.23
N LYS A 71 26.96 -7.56 2.00
CA LYS A 71 27.49 -6.22 1.73
C LYS A 71 26.48 -5.13 2.06
N ILE A 72 25.19 -5.32 1.75
CA ILE A 72 24.16 -4.34 2.07
C ILE A 72 23.90 -4.26 3.57
N LEU A 73 23.94 -5.38 4.30
CA LEU A 73 23.89 -5.38 5.77
C LEU A 73 25.08 -4.61 6.37
N GLU A 74 26.31 -4.87 5.88
CA GLU A 74 27.51 -4.15 6.32
C GLU A 74 27.38 -2.63 6.09
N LEU A 75 26.93 -2.19 4.90
CA LEU A 75 26.66 -0.78 4.62
C LEU A 75 25.54 -0.19 5.50
N CYS A 76 24.49 -0.95 5.82
CA CYS A 76 23.43 -0.51 6.73
C CYS A 76 24.00 -0.23 8.13
N PHE A 77 24.80 -1.16 8.66
CA PHE A 77 25.41 -1.01 9.98
C PHE A 77 26.47 0.10 10.02
N MET A 78 27.27 0.28 8.95
CA MET A 78 28.19 1.42 8.82
C MET A 78 27.46 2.77 8.76
N CYS A 79 26.25 2.80 8.21
CA CYS A 79 25.37 3.97 8.20
C CYS A 79 24.61 4.21 9.52
N ASP A 80 24.73 3.33 10.51
CA ASP A 80 24.01 3.42 11.80
C ASP A 80 22.48 3.22 11.68
N ILE A 81 22.07 2.43 10.68
CA ILE A 81 20.68 1.95 10.55
C ILE A 81 20.48 0.82 11.57
N ARG A 82 19.39 0.89 12.34
CA ARG A 82 19.14 -0.02 13.47
C ARG A 82 18.44 -1.30 13.03
N VAL A 83 17.39 -1.19 12.22
CA VAL A 83 16.56 -2.33 11.80
C VAL A 83 16.67 -2.52 10.29
N VAL A 84 16.88 -3.77 9.85
CA VAL A 84 16.89 -4.12 8.43
C VAL A 84 16.01 -5.35 8.20
N THR A 85 14.90 -5.18 7.47
CA THR A 85 13.99 -6.27 7.12
C THR A 85 14.17 -6.70 5.66
N MET A 86 14.31 -7.99 5.40
CA MET A 86 14.63 -8.52 4.06
C MET A 86 13.66 -9.62 3.64
N TYR A 87 13.08 -9.50 2.45
CA TYR A 87 12.21 -10.53 1.87
C TYR A 87 13.06 -11.61 1.19
N PHE A 88 13.19 -12.76 1.83
CA PHE A 88 14.02 -13.88 1.34
C PHE A 88 13.22 -14.88 0.51
N PHE A 89 12.06 -15.32 1.00
CA PHE A 89 11.24 -16.34 0.35
C PHE A 89 9.76 -16.15 0.63
N SER A 90 8.95 -16.10 -0.41
CA SER A 90 7.49 -16.01 -0.29
C SER A 90 6.86 -17.40 -0.15
N ILE A 91 5.71 -17.52 0.53
CA ILE A 91 4.90 -18.76 0.50
C ILE A 91 4.57 -19.15 -0.98
N GLU A 92 4.33 -18.15 -1.83
CA GLU A 92 4.10 -18.34 -3.28
C GLU A 92 5.32 -18.95 -4.02
N ASN A 93 6.50 -18.99 -3.41
CA ASN A 93 7.71 -19.54 -4.03
C ASN A 93 7.85 -21.06 -3.86
N PHE A 94 7.06 -21.70 -2.99
CA PHE A 94 6.95 -23.18 -2.98
C PHE A 94 6.34 -23.75 -4.27
N LYS A 95 5.64 -22.93 -5.07
CA LYS A 95 5.09 -23.31 -6.39
C LYS A 95 6.17 -23.45 -7.49
N ARG A 96 7.46 -23.26 -7.16
CA ARG A 96 8.60 -23.43 -8.08
C ARG A 96 9.03 -24.91 -8.14
N PRO A 97 9.86 -25.33 -9.13
CA PRO A 97 10.36 -26.70 -9.18
C PRO A 97 11.10 -27.08 -7.90
N LYS A 98 10.83 -28.27 -7.34
CA LYS A 98 11.38 -28.70 -6.04
C LYS A 98 12.91 -28.57 -5.97
N SER A 99 13.64 -28.95 -7.03
CA SER A 99 15.10 -28.78 -7.08
C SER A 99 15.59 -27.32 -7.04
N GLU A 100 14.79 -26.33 -7.49
CA GLU A 100 15.11 -24.91 -7.26
C GLU A 100 14.87 -24.51 -5.80
N VAL A 101 13.82 -25.04 -5.18
CA VAL A 101 13.48 -24.76 -3.77
C VAL A 101 14.53 -25.37 -2.84
N ASP A 102 14.86 -26.64 -3.01
CA ASP A 102 15.80 -27.38 -2.16
C ASP A 102 17.19 -26.70 -2.17
N SER A 103 17.73 -26.38 -3.36
CA SER A 103 19.00 -25.64 -3.47
C SER A 103 18.95 -24.22 -2.90
N ILE A 104 17.77 -23.60 -2.78
CA ILE A 104 17.62 -22.30 -2.10
C ILE A 104 17.61 -22.48 -0.58
N MET A 105 17.01 -23.55 -0.06
CA MET A 105 17.00 -23.86 1.38
C MET A 105 18.39 -24.27 1.88
N GLU A 106 19.11 -25.11 1.14
CA GLU A 106 20.54 -25.43 1.40
C GLU A 106 21.42 -24.17 1.44
N LEU A 107 21.21 -23.26 0.48
CA LEU A 107 21.90 -21.97 0.45
C LEU A 107 21.59 -21.17 1.72
N PHE A 108 20.31 -21.05 2.11
CA PHE A 108 19.92 -20.32 3.32
C PHE A 108 20.54 -20.92 4.59
N GLU A 109 20.55 -22.24 4.76
CA GLU A 109 21.16 -22.89 5.93
C GLU A 109 22.65 -22.54 6.06
N TYR A 110 23.42 -22.73 4.99
CA TYR A 110 24.84 -22.38 4.95
C TYR A 110 25.07 -20.89 5.20
N SER A 111 24.30 -20.05 4.51
CA SER A 111 24.36 -18.60 4.56
C SER A 111 24.10 -18.03 5.95
N PHE A 112 23.07 -18.53 6.63
CA PHE A 112 22.67 -18.05 7.94
C PHE A 112 23.66 -18.47 9.03
N ARG A 113 24.16 -19.72 9.01
CA ARG A 113 25.28 -20.14 9.87
C ARG A 113 26.53 -19.28 9.63
N HIS A 114 26.84 -18.95 8.37
CA HIS A 114 28.02 -18.15 8.01
C HIS A 114 27.99 -16.72 8.58
N ILE A 115 26.85 -16.02 8.52
CA ILE A 115 26.75 -14.63 9.01
C ILE A 115 26.62 -14.53 10.53
N SER A 116 26.07 -15.56 11.18
CA SER A 116 25.69 -15.56 12.59
C SER A 116 26.78 -16.09 13.54
N LYS A 117 27.74 -16.87 13.04
CA LYS A 117 28.87 -17.39 13.84
C LYS A 117 29.64 -16.29 14.58
N HIS A 118 30.32 -16.64 15.67
CA HIS A 118 31.27 -15.74 16.35
C HIS A 118 32.33 -15.19 15.37
N GLY A 119 32.58 -13.88 15.46
CA GLY A 119 33.43 -13.16 14.50
C GLY A 119 32.81 -12.96 13.10
N GLY A 120 31.63 -13.53 12.85
CA GLY A 120 30.81 -13.28 11.65
C GLY A 120 30.24 -11.87 11.61
N LEU A 121 29.51 -11.56 10.53
CA LEU A 121 29.00 -10.21 10.27
C LEU A 121 28.13 -9.68 11.43
N LEU A 122 27.20 -10.50 11.93
CA LEU A 122 26.26 -10.08 12.97
C LEU A 122 26.97 -9.81 14.30
N HIS A 123 27.91 -10.67 14.68
CA HIS A 123 28.75 -10.51 15.87
C HIS A 123 29.64 -9.26 15.80
N ARG A 124 30.24 -8.95 14.63
CA ARG A 124 31.10 -7.77 14.46
C ARG A 124 30.37 -6.44 14.63
N TYR A 125 29.08 -6.39 14.27
CA TYR A 125 28.29 -5.15 14.31
C TYR A 125 27.28 -5.06 15.46
N GLY A 126 27.20 -6.10 16.30
CA GLY A 126 26.26 -6.18 17.42
C GLY A 126 24.81 -6.21 16.94
N ALA A 127 24.48 -7.18 16.09
CA ALA A 127 23.18 -7.31 15.45
C ALA A 127 22.52 -8.67 15.75
N THR A 128 21.29 -8.63 16.23
CA THR A 128 20.42 -9.79 16.50
C THR A 128 19.67 -10.21 15.24
N LEU A 129 19.59 -11.52 14.98
CA LEU A 129 18.86 -12.08 13.85
C LEU A 129 17.47 -12.58 14.30
N ARG A 130 16.43 -12.14 13.61
CA ARG A 130 15.06 -12.67 13.73
C ARG A 130 14.65 -13.25 12.38
N ILE A 131 14.02 -14.42 12.37
CA ILE A 131 13.52 -15.06 11.15
C ILE A 131 12.04 -15.34 11.34
N SER A 132 11.20 -14.80 10.44
CA SER A 132 9.74 -14.79 10.60
C SER A 132 8.99 -15.21 9.34
N GLY A 133 7.87 -15.90 9.54
CA GLY A 133 6.97 -16.39 8.50
C GLY A 133 6.41 -17.77 8.87
N ARG A 134 5.92 -18.51 7.88
CA ARG A 134 5.40 -19.88 8.05
C ARG A 134 6.52 -20.91 8.10
N LEU A 135 7.30 -20.87 9.18
CA LEU A 135 8.46 -21.74 9.39
C LEU A 135 8.08 -23.23 9.49
N ASP A 136 6.81 -23.53 9.80
CA ASP A 136 6.20 -24.86 9.76
C ASP A 136 6.26 -25.52 8.36
N LEU A 137 6.38 -24.72 7.29
CA LEU A 137 6.51 -25.19 5.91
C LEU A 137 7.95 -25.57 5.51
N LEU A 138 8.93 -25.34 6.39
CA LEU A 138 10.35 -25.60 6.13
C LEU A 138 10.77 -27.00 6.59
N GLU A 139 11.86 -27.52 6.03
CA GLU A 139 12.39 -28.82 6.46
C GLU A 139 12.92 -28.77 7.92
N PRO A 140 12.75 -29.83 8.74
CA PRO A 140 13.08 -29.80 10.16
C PRO A 140 14.53 -29.40 10.49
N ASN A 141 15.50 -29.75 9.63
CA ASN A 141 16.90 -29.35 9.81
C ASN A 141 17.12 -27.83 9.66
N LEU A 142 16.37 -27.19 8.76
CA LEU A 142 16.41 -25.74 8.62
C LEU A 142 15.69 -25.08 9.80
N GLN A 143 14.58 -25.63 10.29
CA GLN A 143 13.89 -25.14 11.49
C GLN A 143 14.81 -25.16 12.73
N SER A 144 15.51 -26.28 12.98
CA SER A 144 16.47 -26.37 14.10
C SER A 144 17.66 -25.42 13.93
N THR A 145 18.17 -25.25 12.70
CA THR A 145 19.22 -24.27 12.41
C THR A 145 18.75 -22.83 12.66
N ILE A 146 17.53 -22.48 12.28
CA ILE A 146 16.93 -21.16 12.51
C ILE A 146 16.80 -20.87 14.01
N GLN A 147 16.39 -21.86 14.81
CA GLN A 147 16.33 -21.74 16.26
C GLN A 147 17.73 -21.52 16.85
N GLU A 148 18.70 -22.36 16.49
CA GLU A 148 20.11 -22.29 16.94
C GLU A 148 20.72 -20.89 16.73
N ILE A 149 20.58 -20.31 15.53
CA ILE A 149 21.16 -19.00 15.21
C ILE A 149 20.39 -17.82 15.81
N THR A 150 19.07 -17.94 15.98
CA THR A 150 18.25 -16.88 16.60
C THR A 150 18.51 -16.83 18.11
N ASP A 151 18.69 -17.98 18.75
CA ASP A 151 19.17 -18.08 20.13
C ASP A 151 20.60 -17.52 20.26
N LEU A 152 21.53 -17.94 19.40
CA LEU A 152 22.92 -17.50 19.40
C LEU A 152 23.08 -15.97 19.27
N THR A 153 22.26 -15.33 18.45
CA THR A 153 22.37 -13.89 18.17
C THR A 153 21.50 -13.01 19.06
N ARG A 154 20.65 -13.59 19.92
CA ARG A 154 19.68 -12.85 20.77
C ARG A 154 20.29 -11.64 21.45
N ASP A 155 21.44 -11.83 22.11
CA ASP A 155 22.09 -10.84 22.97
C ASP A 155 23.23 -10.06 22.28
N TYR A 156 23.31 -10.08 20.94
CA TYR A 156 24.43 -9.43 20.21
C TYR A 156 24.39 -7.90 20.26
N GLY A 157 23.22 -7.27 20.39
CA GLY A 157 23.10 -5.82 20.58
C GLY A 157 21.78 -5.22 20.13
N GLU A 158 21.75 -3.91 19.94
CA GLU A 158 20.53 -3.15 19.61
C GLU A 158 20.15 -3.17 18.12
N LYS A 159 21.03 -3.64 17.23
CA LYS A 159 20.70 -3.72 15.79
C LYS A 159 19.92 -4.99 15.51
N VAL A 160 18.97 -4.93 14.59
CA VAL A 160 18.07 -6.05 14.27
C VAL A 160 18.11 -6.33 12.77
N VAL A 161 18.26 -7.60 12.41
CA VAL A 161 18.04 -8.10 11.05
C VAL A 161 16.83 -9.02 11.08
N ASN A 162 15.76 -8.63 10.38
CA ASN A 162 14.58 -9.45 10.20
C ASN A 162 14.64 -10.13 8.82
N ILE A 163 14.54 -11.46 8.79
CA ILE A 163 14.47 -12.24 7.56
C ILE A 163 13.06 -12.80 7.42
N CYS A 164 12.34 -12.33 6.41
CA CYS A 164 11.02 -12.84 6.07
C CYS A 164 11.16 -14.07 5.16
N LEU A 165 10.95 -15.25 5.73
CA LEU A 165 11.15 -16.56 5.12
C LEU A 165 9.84 -17.35 5.16
N SER A 166 9.42 -17.90 4.01
CA SER A 166 8.09 -18.52 3.87
C SER A 166 6.97 -17.57 4.34
N TYR A 167 7.08 -16.30 3.91
CA TYR A 167 6.24 -15.19 4.39
C TYR A 167 5.32 -14.64 3.29
N THR A 168 4.11 -14.22 3.66
CA THR A 168 3.31 -13.21 2.93
C THR A 168 2.62 -12.31 3.94
N SER A 169 2.38 -11.06 3.59
CA SER A 169 1.77 -10.11 4.53
C SER A 169 0.30 -10.41 4.80
N ARG A 170 -0.44 -11.00 3.86
CA ARG A 170 -1.81 -11.45 4.14
C ARG A 170 -1.87 -12.65 5.10
N ASP A 171 -0.92 -13.59 5.04
CA ASP A 171 -0.83 -14.68 6.03
C ASP A 171 -0.41 -14.16 7.42
N GLU A 172 0.49 -13.17 7.46
CA GLU A 172 0.82 -12.42 8.69
C GLU A 172 -0.42 -11.73 9.27
N ILE A 173 -1.15 -10.93 8.48
CA ILE A 173 -2.36 -10.22 8.93
C ILE A 173 -3.43 -11.22 9.40
N ALA A 174 -3.68 -12.30 8.64
CA ALA A 174 -4.64 -13.32 9.03
C ALA A 174 -4.27 -14.03 10.34
N SER A 175 -2.97 -14.27 10.56
CA SER A 175 -2.47 -14.88 11.79
C SER A 175 -2.53 -13.91 12.98
N ALA A 176 -2.24 -12.62 12.78
CA ALA A 176 -2.39 -11.59 13.80
C ALA A 176 -3.87 -11.41 14.22
N ILE A 177 -4.80 -11.46 13.26
CA ILE A 177 -6.25 -11.46 13.51
C ILE A 177 -6.65 -12.71 14.30
N ARG A 178 -6.25 -13.91 13.86
CA ARG A 178 -6.54 -15.19 14.54
C ARG A 178 -6.03 -15.20 15.98
N GLN A 179 -4.80 -14.73 16.21
CA GLN A 179 -4.22 -14.62 17.55
C GLN A 179 -4.97 -13.60 18.42
N THR A 180 -5.34 -12.45 17.86
CA THR A 180 -6.15 -11.44 18.58
C THR A 180 -7.48 -12.02 19.03
N VAL A 181 -8.17 -12.76 18.15
CA VAL A 181 -9.44 -13.43 18.47
C VAL A 181 -9.25 -14.53 19.52
N ALA A 182 -8.16 -15.30 19.47
CA ALA A 182 -7.84 -16.32 20.48
C ALA A 182 -7.56 -15.74 21.87
N ASP A 183 -6.95 -14.55 21.95
CA ASP A 183 -6.66 -13.84 23.20
C ASP A 183 -7.91 -13.17 23.82
N CYS A 184 -8.99 -13.01 23.04
CA CYS A 184 -10.23 -12.35 23.49
C CYS A 184 -11.09 -13.27 24.37
N LYS A 185 -11.07 -13.05 25.69
CA LYS A 185 -11.97 -13.73 26.64
C LYS A 185 -13.17 -12.86 26.97
N MET A 186 -14.30 -13.49 27.28
CA MET A 186 -15.46 -12.79 27.84
C MET A 186 -15.07 -12.10 29.15
N PRO A 187 -15.47 -10.84 29.39
CA PRO A 187 -15.59 -10.36 30.76
C PRO A 187 -16.67 -11.23 31.43
N VAL A 188 -16.28 -12.01 32.44
CA VAL A 188 -17.24 -12.74 33.26
C VAL A 188 -18.14 -11.70 33.93
N GLN A 189 -19.41 -11.68 33.57
CA GLN A 189 -20.40 -10.94 34.34
C GLN A 189 -20.46 -11.60 35.72
N THR A 190 -19.86 -10.95 36.71
CA THR A 190 -20.12 -11.28 38.11
C THR A 190 -21.55 -10.84 38.39
N ASP A 191 -22.50 -11.75 38.21
CA ASP A 191 -23.87 -11.54 38.64
C ASP A 191 -23.87 -11.11 40.10
N ASN A 192 -24.51 -9.98 40.40
CA ASN A 192 -24.68 -9.47 41.76
C ASN A 192 -25.60 -10.40 42.55
N TYR A 193 -25.05 -11.51 43.05
CA TYR A 193 -25.75 -12.49 43.86
C TYR A 193 -25.04 -12.70 45.19
N GLY A 194 -25.64 -12.17 46.27
CA GLY A 194 -25.40 -12.70 47.60
C GLY A 194 -24.35 -12.00 48.47
N ASP A 195 -24.44 -10.68 48.62
CA ASP A 195 -24.16 -10.05 49.93
C ASP A 195 -25.20 -10.55 50.96
N ARG A 196 -25.09 -11.84 51.35
CA ARG A 196 -25.99 -12.50 52.30
C ARG A 196 -25.54 -13.90 52.79
N PHE A 197 -24.29 -14.05 53.22
CA PHE A 197 -23.91 -15.11 54.18
C PHE A 197 -22.65 -14.71 54.98
N ARG A 198 -22.78 -13.63 55.76
CA ARG A 198 -21.75 -13.19 56.72
C ARG A 198 -22.29 -12.93 58.12
N SER A 199 -23.16 -13.83 58.56
CA SER A 199 -23.52 -14.01 59.96
C SER A 199 -23.97 -15.46 60.16
N ASP A 200 -23.05 -16.32 60.56
CA ASP A 200 -23.27 -17.24 61.68
C ASP A 200 -21.99 -18.03 61.99
N LEU A 201 -21.90 -18.50 63.24
CA LEU A 201 -20.83 -19.36 63.78
C LEU A 201 -19.45 -18.71 63.98
N VAL A 202 -19.42 -17.76 64.90
CA VAL A 202 -18.44 -17.86 66.00
C VAL A 202 -18.63 -19.22 66.67
N ARG A 203 -17.55 -20.02 66.84
CA ARG A 203 -17.11 -20.62 68.12
C ARG A 203 -16.21 -21.87 67.97
N ASP A 204 -15.28 -21.95 68.93
CA ASP A 204 -14.44 -23.07 69.38
C ASP A 204 -13.13 -23.46 68.66
N SER A 205 -12.20 -23.82 69.53
CA SER A 205 -10.78 -24.10 69.30
C SER A 205 -10.50 -25.61 69.43
N SER A 206 -9.23 -26.00 69.23
CA SER A 206 -8.68 -27.37 69.32
C SER A 206 -8.95 -28.23 68.06
N THR A 207 -8.02 -29.08 67.57
CA THR A 207 -6.79 -29.62 68.20
C THR A 207 -5.72 -30.03 67.16
N ILE A 208 -4.47 -30.22 67.62
CA ILE A 208 -3.38 -31.05 67.02
C ILE A 208 -2.54 -30.46 65.84
N ARG A 209 -1.49 -29.75 66.28
CA ARG A 209 -0.12 -29.56 65.76
C ARG A 209 0.67 -30.90 65.53
N PRO A 210 2.01 -30.93 65.23
CA PRO A 210 2.83 -30.33 64.15
C PRO A 210 4.02 -31.25 63.68
N PHE A 211 5.23 -30.65 63.46
CA PHE A 211 6.60 -31.14 63.11
C PHE A 211 6.96 -31.03 61.61
N TYR A 212 8.18 -30.71 61.13
CA TYR A 212 9.38 -29.93 61.58
C TYR A 212 10.48 -30.08 60.47
N LEU A 213 11.64 -29.39 60.37
CA LEU A 213 12.35 -28.34 61.15
C LEU A 213 13.36 -27.60 60.21
N SER A 214 13.77 -26.37 60.54
CA SER A 214 15.01 -25.72 60.05
C SER A 214 15.69 -24.92 61.18
N PRO A 215 17.03 -24.87 61.22
CA PRO A 215 17.80 -23.73 61.77
C PRO A 215 19.01 -23.37 60.85
N ASP A 216 19.66 -22.20 60.81
CA ASP A 216 19.74 -20.96 61.62
C ASP A 216 19.84 -19.76 60.64
N ALA A 217 19.27 -18.55 60.81
CA ALA A 217 19.37 -17.54 61.88
C ALA A 217 20.65 -16.66 61.86
N SER A 218 20.60 -15.46 61.22
CA SER A 218 21.13 -14.20 61.79
C SER A 218 20.84 -12.91 60.96
N LEU A 219 20.29 -11.91 61.66
CA LEU A 219 20.25 -10.45 61.42
C LEU A 219 19.57 -9.82 60.16
N CYS A 220 18.43 -9.17 60.44
CA CYS A 220 17.89 -7.86 59.99
C CYS A 220 18.53 -7.15 58.77
N ASP A 221 17.78 -6.63 57.79
CA ASP A 221 16.84 -5.50 57.96
C ASP A 221 15.79 -5.37 56.82
N HIS A 222 14.72 -4.63 57.11
CA HIS A 222 13.77 -3.95 56.19
C HIS A 222 13.65 -4.41 54.72
N LEU A 223 12.58 -5.15 54.39
CA LEU A 223 12.00 -5.18 53.05
C LEU A 223 10.46 -5.12 53.11
N ASP A 224 9.86 -4.25 52.31
CA ASP A 224 8.42 -4.19 52.09
C ASP A 224 7.92 -5.48 51.42
N GLU A 225 6.83 -6.06 51.94
CA GLU A 225 6.02 -7.03 51.20
C GLU A 225 5.30 -6.33 50.04
N LYS A 226 6.01 -6.12 48.93
CA LYS A 226 5.34 -6.00 47.63
C LYS A 226 4.88 -7.40 47.22
N SER A 227 3.57 -7.58 47.20
CA SER A 227 2.92 -8.69 46.53
C SER A 227 3.53 -8.89 45.15
N VAL A 228 3.98 -10.11 44.86
CA VAL A 228 4.34 -10.50 43.50
C VAL A 228 3.05 -10.55 42.70
N ASP A 229 2.82 -9.51 41.90
CA ASP A 229 1.71 -9.50 40.93
C ASP A 229 1.95 -10.63 39.94
N ILE A 230 1.19 -11.72 40.09
CA ILE A 230 1.11 -12.78 39.10
C ILE A 230 0.51 -12.15 37.85
N GLU A 231 1.29 -12.08 36.76
CA GLU A 231 0.90 -11.44 35.51
C GLU A 231 -0.44 -11.99 35.01
N GLN A 232 -1.49 -11.23 35.27
CA GLN A 232 -2.84 -11.53 34.84
C GLN A 232 -2.92 -11.22 33.34
N PHE A 233 -2.55 -12.20 32.50
CA PHE A 233 -2.66 -12.16 31.04
C PHE A 233 -3.99 -11.49 30.64
N MET A 234 -3.89 -10.24 30.18
CA MET A 234 -5.04 -9.36 30.05
C MET A 234 -5.99 -9.90 28.98
N ALA A 235 -7.16 -10.36 29.43
CA ALA A 235 -8.28 -10.67 28.55
C ALA A 235 -8.69 -9.40 27.79
N ILE A 236 -8.47 -9.38 26.47
CA ILE A 236 -8.90 -8.26 25.64
C ILE A 236 -10.40 -8.43 25.36
N SER A 237 -11.22 -7.43 25.71
CA SER A 237 -12.62 -7.39 25.28
C SER A 237 -12.65 -7.03 23.78
N PRO A 238 -13.52 -7.64 22.94
CA PRO A 238 -13.56 -7.36 21.51
C PRO A 238 -13.61 -5.86 21.18
N GLN A 239 -14.38 -5.09 21.93
CA GLN A 239 -14.57 -3.65 21.71
C GLN A 239 -13.28 -2.83 21.91
N ASN A 240 -12.32 -3.36 22.68
CA ASN A 240 -11.03 -2.72 22.99
C ASN A 240 -9.92 -3.06 21.97
N ILE A 241 -10.19 -3.87 20.95
CA ILE A 241 -9.22 -4.14 19.87
C ILE A 241 -8.93 -2.84 19.11
N THR A 242 -7.66 -2.50 18.95
CA THR A 242 -7.17 -1.35 18.17
C THR A 242 -6.18 -1.75 17.08
N THR A 243 -5.71 -0.77 16.29
CA THR A 243 -4.61 -0.99 15.34
C THR A 243 -3.33 -1.45 16.03
N GLU A 244 -3.08 -1.03 17.26
CA GLU A 244 -1.92 -1.43 18.07
C GLU A 244 -2.07 -2.89 18.51
N THR A 245 -3.27 -3.30 18.95
CA THR A 245 -3.57 -4.70 19.30
C THR A 245 -3.22 -5.68 18.17
N LEU A 246 -3.52 -5.30 16.92
CA LEU A 246 -3.14 -6.08 15.73
C LEU A 246 -1.64 -5.95 15.42
N ALA A 247 -1.07 -4.75 15.52
CA ALA A 247 0.35 -4.50 15.24
C ALA A 247 1.29 -5.28 16.19
N ASP A 248 0.92 -5.42 17.46
CA ASP A 248 1.66 -6.18 18.48
C ASP A 248 1.64 -7.70 18.22
N ARG A 249 0.79 -8.17 17.30
CA ARG A 249 0.68 -9.58 16.85
C ARG A 249 1.18 -9.80 15.42
N MET A 250 1.72 -8.75 14.78
CA MET A 250 2.45 -8.90 13.51
C MET A 250 3.81 -9.54 13.76
N LEU A 251 4.38 -10.18 12.74
CA LEU A 251 5.67 -10.87 12.82
C LEU A 251 6.88 -9.94 12.99
N THR A 252 6.66 -8.62 12.83
CA THR A 252 7.62 -7.54 13.08
C THR A 252 7.24 -6.69 14.30
N ALA A 253 6.48 -7.24 15.26
CA ALA A 253 6.11 -6.53 16.49
C ALA A 253 7.35 -6.03 17.26
N GLY A 254 7.24 -4.85 17.88
CA GLY A 254 8.33 -4.19 18.59
C GLY A 254 9.30 -3.39 17.71
N ASP A 255 9.33 -3.62 16.39
CA ASP A 255 10.11 -2.79 15.46
C ASP A 255 9.31 -1.56 14.99
N PRO A 256 9.95 -0.39 14.78
CA PRO A 256 9.29 0.74 14.15
C PRO A 256 8.90 0.40 12.70
N PRO A 257 7.87 1.02 12.11
CA PRO A 257 7.57 0.86 10.69
C PRO A 257 8.78 1.23 9.80
N PRO A 258 8.95 0.60 8.61
CA PRO A 258 10.05 0.94 7.71
C PRO A 258 10.03 2.42 7.29
N ASP A 259 11.14 3.14 7.41
CA ASP A 259 11.29 4.48 6.81
C ASP A 259 11.33 4.41 5.28
N ILE A 260 11.93 3.33 4.76
CA ILE A 260 12.10 3.07 3.33
C ILE A 260 11.83 1.60 3.03
N LEU A 261 10.99 1.31 2.03
CA LEU A 261 10.94 0.01 1.37
C LEU A 261 11.60 0.12 -0.01
N ILE A 262 12.64 -0.68 -0.25
CA ILE A 262 13.41 -0.68 -1.49
C ILE A 262 13.09 -1.97 -2.25
N ARG A 263 12.62 -1.84 -3.50
CA ARG A 263 12.43 -3.00 -4.39
C ARG A 263 13.31 -2.89 -5.63
N THR A 264 14.12 -3.91 -5.88
CA THR A 264 14.98 -4.02 -7.07
C THR A 264 14.24 -4.56 -8.30
N SER A 265 14.94 -4.58 -9.43
CA SER A 265 14.60 -5.21 -10.71
C SER A 265 13.39 -4.66 -11.48
N GLY A 266 12.99 -3.40 -11.21
CA GLY A 266 12.05 -2.64 -12.04
C GLY A 266 10.60 -3.13 -12.00
N ALA A 267 10.22 -3.93 -10.99
CA ALA A 267 8.84 -4.33 -10.76
C ALA A 267 8.17 -3.33 -9.79
N TYR A 268 7.18 -2.60 -10.28
CA TYR A 268 6.48 -1.54 -9.54
C TYR A 268 5.27 -2.09 -8.79
N ARG A 269 5.47 -2.91 -7.76
CA ARG A 269 4.42 -3.47 -6.87
C ARG A 269 5.03 -3.95 -5.55
N LEU A 270 4.21 -4.26 -4.54
CA LEU A 270 4.70 -4.78 -3.26
C LEU A 270 4.97 -6.30 -3.27
N SER A 271 4.13 -7.09 -3.96
CA SER A 271 4.19 -8.57 -3.96
C SER A 271 4.00 -9.20 -2.58
N ASP A 272 2.90 -8.82 -1.92
CA ASP A 272 2.46 -9.36 -0.63
C ASP A 272 3.53 -9.26 0.48
N PHE A 273 4.18 -8.08 0.57
CA PHE A 273 5.28 -7.82 1.50
C PHE A 273 5.04 -6.56 2.34
N LEU A 274 5.08 -6.72 3.67
CA LEU A 274 4.93 -5.66 4.67
C LEU A 274 3.73 -4.72 4.39
N LEU A 275 2.62 -5.29 3.93
CA LEU A 275 1.43 -4.54 3.54
C LEU A 275 0.86 -3.78 4.75
N TRP A 276 0.87 -4.35 5.96
CA TRP A 276 0.42 -3.63 7.16
C TRP A 276 1.35 -2.44 7.51
N GLN A 277 2.65 -2.71 7.52
CA GLN A 277 3.69 -1.82 8.03
C GLN A 277 3.97 -0.64 7.08
N CYS A 278 3.91 -0.85 5.75
CA CYS A 278 4.25 0.16 4.75
C CYS A 278 3.23 1.31 4.56
N HIS A 279 2.20 1.38 5.41
CA HIS A 279 1.17 2.44 5.41
C HIS A 279 1.35 3.44 6.57
N GLN A 280 2.54 3.45 7.20
CA GLN A 280 2.87 4.28 8.36
C GLN A 280 4.16 5.10 8.13
N GLY A 281 4.13 6.07 7.21
CA GLY A 281 5.24 6.98 6.92
C GLY A 281 6.33 6.40 6.00
N THR A 282 6.14 5.18 5.49
CA THR A 282 7.13 4.48 4.65
C THR A 282 7.23 5.09 3.26
N GLN A 283 8.46 5.41 2.84
CA GLN A 283 8.74 5.81 1.47
C GLN A 283 9.09 4.58 0.61
N ILE A 284 8.31 4.29 -0.41
CA ILE A 284 8.57 3.14 -1.30
C ILE A 284 9.39 3.58 -2.52
N LEU A 285 10.50 2.87 -2.77
CA LEU A 285 11.48 3.18 -3.81
C LEU A 285 11.73 1.98 -4.73
N PHE A 286 11.28 2.11 -5.98
CA PHE A 286 11.52 1.13 -7.04
C PHE A 286 12.84 1.42 -7.76
N ARG A 287 13.66 0.38 -7.94
CA ARG A 287 14.96 0.43 -8.62
C ARG A 287 14.97 -0.55 -9.79
N THR A 288 15.45 -0.11 -10.95
CA THR A 288 15.56 -0.95 -12.16
C THR A 288 16.71 -1.96 -12.08
N THR A 289 17.76 -1.64 -11.33
CA THR A 289 18.91 -2.51 -11.04
C THR A 289 18.46 -3.86 -10.47
N LEU A 290 19.00 -4.98 -11.00
CA LEU A 290 18.74 -6.32 -10.47
C LEU A 290 19.43 -6.48 -9.10
N TRP A 291 18.90 -7.33 -8.21
CA TRP A 291 19.47 -7.48 -6.86
C TRP A 291 20.98 -7.81 -6.83
N PRO A 292 21.53 -8.74 -7.65
CA PRO A 292 22.98 -9.01 -7.63
C PRO A 292 23.86 -7.84 -8.12
N ASP A 293 23.27 -6.85 -8.81
CA ASP A 293 23.94 -5.61 -9.25
C ASP A 293 23.76 -4.44 -8.27
N PHE A 294 23.02 -4.62 -7.17
CA PHE A 294 22.75 -3.58 -6.19
C PHE A 294 23.95 -3.41 -5.24
N ARG A 295 24.71 -2.32 -5.38
CA ARG A 295 25.99 -2.08 -4.68
C ARG A 295 25.96 -0.75 -3.92
N HIS A 296 27.12 -0.36 -3.37
CA HIS A 296 27.29 0.86 -2.55
C HIS A 296 26.70 2.13 -3.19
N TRP A 297 26.75 2.28 -4.51
CA TRP A 297 26.26 3.47 -5.19
C TRP A 297 24.73 3.51 -5.25
N GLN A 298 24.08 2.37 -5.50
CA GLN A 298 22.63 2.25 -5.47
C GLN A 298 22.09 2.40 -4.04
N PHE A 299 22.81 1.89 -3.04
CA PHE A 299 22.52 2.13 -1.63
C PHE A 299 22.65 3.64 -1.29
N PHE A 300 23.81 4.24 -1.55
CA PHE A 300 24.09 5.66 -1.24
C PHE A 300 23.11 6.62 -1.91
N SER A 301 22.84 6.44 -3.21
CA SER A 301 21.86 7.25 -3.93
C SER A 301 20.44 7.10 -3.37
N THR A 302 20.08 5.92 -2.85
CA THR A 302 18.78 5.66 -2.22
C THR A 302 18.62 6.37 -0.88
N ILE A 303 19.61 6.26 0.02
CA ILE A 303 19.56 7.02 1.29
C ILE A 303 19.58 8.53 1.02
N ARG A 304 20.41 8.99 0.08
CA ARG A 304 20.49 10.42 -0.31
C ARG A 304 19.18 10.93 -0.92
N GLU A 305 18.46 10.13 -1.69
CA GLU A 305 17.15 10.48 -2.24
C GLU A 305 16.13 10.68 -1.13
N TRP A 306 16.01 9.73 -0.20
CA TRP A 306 15.14 9.87 0.99
C TRP A 306 15.51 11.08 1.84
N GLN A 307 16.80 11.32 2.13
CA GLN A 307 17.26 12.51 2.86
C GLN A 307 16.82 13.83 2.21
N GLN A 308 16.84 13.91 0.87
CA GLN A 308 16.34 15.08 0.15
C GLN A 308 14.82 15.24 0.29
N GLN A 309 14.06 14.14 0.24
CA GLN A 309 12.61 14.16 0.40
C GLN A 309 12.21 14.57 1.82
N GLN A 310 12.85 14.02 2.85
CA GLN A 310 12.66 14.42 4.25
C GLN A 310 12.91 15.93 4.47
N ARG A 311 13.94 16.50 3.83
CA ARG A 311 14.20 17.95 3.85
C ARG A 311 13.09 18.75 3.15
N LYS A 312 12.61 18.29 1.99
CA LYS A 312 11.50 18.93 1.25
C LYS A 312 10.19 18.90 2.06
N GLN A 313 9.85 17.78 2.68
CA GLN A 313 8.65 17.65 3.53
C GLN A 313 8.72 18.63 4.72
N LYS A 314 9.83 18.65 5.47
CA LYS A 314 10.03 19.58 6.59
C LYS A 314 9.93 21.05 6.17
N LEU A 315 10.47 21.41 4.99
CA LEU A 315 10.38 22.77 4.45
C LEU A 315 8.93 23.14 4.06
N MET A 316 8.20 22.23 3.41
CA MET A 316 6.79 22.43 3.05
C MET A 316 5.92 22.65 4.30
N THR A 317 6.11 21.86 5.36
CA THR A 317 5.41 22.04 6.63
C THR A 317 5.71 23.40 7.25
N LYS A 318 6.99 23.79 7.35
CA LYS A 318 7.41 25.08 7.94
C LYS A 318 6.87 26.30 7.16
N ASN A 319 6.84 26.22 5.83
CA ASN A 319 6.29 27.30 4.99
C ASN A 319 4.76 27.39 5.09
N ASN A 320 4.07 26.27 5.27
CA ASN A 320 2.62 26.26 5.51
C ASN A 320 2.25 26.92 6.85
N THR A 321 2.99 26.66 7.93
CA THR A 321 2.76 27.33 9.24
C THR A 321 2.87 28.86 9.12
N LYS A 322 3.87 29.35 8.36
CA LYS A 322 4.02 30.79 8.09
C LYS A 322 2.88 31.37 7.24
N ARG A 323 2.37 30.63 6.26
CA ARG A 323 1.25 31.07 5.41
C ARG A 323 -0.08 31.14 6.15
N LEU A 324 -0.35 30.19 7.06
CA LEU A 324 -1.58 30.17 7.88
C LEU A 324 -1.69 31.39 8.81
N LEU A 325 -0.56 31.95 9.26
CA LEU A 325 -0.55 33.22 10.01
C LEU A 325 -0.81 34.47 9.14
N GLY A 326 -0.76 34.36 7.82
CA GLY A 326 -0.57 35.50 6.91
C GLY A 326 -1.70 35.78 5.92
N GLN A 327 -2.87 35.13 6.03
CA GLN A 327 -3.96 35.30 5.06
C GLN A 327 -5.32 35.58 5.71
N ARG A 328 -5.64 36.88 5.83
CA ARG A 328 -7.00 37.40 5.65
C ARG A 328 -7.06 38.10 4.28
N PHE A 329 -8.24 38.05 3.66
CA PHE A 329 -8.70 38.76 2.45
C PHE A 329 -8.49 38.14 1.05
N HIS A 330 -9.58 38.33 0.28
CA HIS A 330 -9.83 38.16 -1.16
C HIS A 330 -9.76 36.78 -1.80
N ALA A 331 -10.95 36.23 -2.07
CA ALA A 331 -11.22 35.24 -3.12
C ALA A 331 -12.67 35.37 -3.62
N THR A 332 -12.96 36.36 -4.47
CA THR A 332 -14.17 36.42 -5.31
C THR A 332 -13.80 36.93 -6.70
N LEU A 333 -14.43 36.36 -7.74
CA LEU A 333 -14.42 36.78 -9.17
C LEU A 333 -13.37 36.21 -10.17
N ASP A 334 -12.59 35.16 -9.84
CA ASP A 334 -11.67 34.52 -10.83
C ASP A 334 -12.16 33.18 -11.43
N TRP A 335 -13.32 32.66 -11.05
CA TRP A 335 -13.76 31.29 -11.42
C TRP A 335 -14.34 31.14 -12.84
N ILE A 336 -14.67 32.25 -13.51
CA ILE A 336 -15.47 32.24 -14.77
C ILE A 336 -14.66 31.85 -16.03
N PRO A 337 -13.37 32.19 -16.21
CA PRO A 337 -12.65 31.87 -17.46
C PRO A 337 -12.31 30.38 -17.64
N THR A 338 -12.14 29.62 -16.55
CA THR A 338 -11.63 28.23 -16.59
C THR A 338 -12.60 27.25 -17.27
N ILE A 339 -13.89 27.57 -17.30
CA ILE A 339 -14.95 26.76 -17.92
C ILE A 339 -14.84 26.71 -19.45
N VAL A 340 -14.09 27.62 -20.09
CA VAL A 340 -14.13 27.82 -21.54
C VAL A 340 -12.94 27.19 -22.30
N ASN A 341 -11.82 26.84 -21.65
CA ASN A 341 -10.54 26.59 -22.34
C ASN A 341 -9.99 25.14 -22.30
N SER A 342 -10.84 24.14 -22.05
CA SER A 342 -10.46 22.73 -22.23
C SER A 342 -10.55 22.32 -23.70
N ASN A 343 -9.41 22.06 -24.35
CA ASN A 343 -9.33 21.47 -25.69
C ASN A 343 -10.14 20.15 -25.74
N ARG A 344 -11.34 20.20 -26.33
CA ARG A 344 -12.31 19.09 -26.28
C ARG A 344 -11.84 17.90 -27.12
N ARG A 345 -11.30 16.88 -26.45
CA ARG A 345 -11.08 15.56 -27.05
C ARG A 345 -12.40 14.80 -27.13
N THR A 346 -12.85 14.48 -28.33
CA THR A 346 -13.96 13.56 -28.56
C THR A 346 -13.59 12.15 -28.08
N ILE A 347 -14.57 11.37 -27.62
CA ILE A 347 -14.40 9.95 -27.24
C ILE A 347 -13.63 9.14 -28.28
N LYS A 348 -13.94 9.34 -29.57
CA LYS A 348 -13.24 8.69 -30.70
C LYS A 348 -11.73 8.93 -30.72
N SER A 349 -11.25 10.07 -30.18
CA SER A 349 -9.83 10.34 -30.02
C SER A 349 -9.24 9.54 -28.85
N MET A 350 -9.91 9.49 -27.70
CA MET A 350 -9.45 8.74 -26.53
C MET A 350 -9.44 7.23 -26.80
N GLN A 351 -10.49 6.71 -27.45
CA GLN A 351 -10.56 5.32 -27.91
C GLN A 351 -9.46 5.00 -28.93
N LYS A 352 -9.06 5.96 -29.79
CA LYS A 352 -7.92 5.80 -30.69
C LYS A 352 -6.58 5.77 -29.92
N ASP A 353 -6.43 6.61 -28.91
CA ASP A 353 -5.22 6.69 -28.06
C ASP A 353 -4.95 5.36 -27.32
N ILE A 354 -5.99 4.58 -27.00
CA ILE A 354 -5.86 3.27 -26.29
C ILE A 354 -5.93 2.04 -27.19
N LYS A 355 -6.33 2.15 -28.48
CA LYS A 355 -6.63 1.00 -29.35
C LYS A 355 -5.46 0.02 -29.56
N GLY A 356 -4.23 0.46 -29.31
CA GLY A 356 -3.02 -0.37 -29.41
C GLY A 356 -2.54 -1.01 -28.10
N LEU A 357 -3.25 -0.81 -26.98
CA LEU A 357 -2.84 -1.33 -25.67
C LEU A 357 -3.22 -2.82 -25.54
N ARG A 358 -2.26 -3.67 -25.17
CA ARG A 358 -2.44 -5.12 -25.06
C ARG A 358 -3.32 -5.55 -23.88
N ARG A 359 -3.35 -4.73 -22.83
CA ARG A 359 -4.22 -4.89 -21.65
C ARG A 359 -4.58 -3.52 -21.10
N LEU A 360 -5.70 -3.45 -20.40
CA LEU A 360 -6.16 -2.32 -19.62
C LEU A 360 -6.52 -2.83 -18.21
N PRO A 361 -6.44 -2.00 -17.17
CA PRO A 361 -6.92 -2.38 -15.85
C PRO A 361 -8.45 -2.48 -15.90
N GLU A 362 -9.01 -3.51 -15.27
CA GLU A 362 -10.45 -3.59 -14.99
C GLU A 362 -10.78 -2.65 -13.83
N HIS A 363 -9.90 -2.66 -12.82
CA HIS A 363 -9.98 -1.80 -11.65
C HIS A 363 -8.75 -0.89 -11.55
N LEU A 364 -8.97 0.41 -11.73
CA LEU A 364 -8.00 1.47 -11.51
C LEU A 364 -8.23 2.10 -10.13
N SER A 365 -7.20 2.22 -9.30
CA SER A 365 -7.24 3.00 -8.06
C SER A 365 -6.36 4.26 -8.16
N VAL A 366 -6.70 5.30 -7.39
CA VAL A 366 -6.05 6.60 -7.45
C VAL A 366 -5.93 7.21 -6.06
N ILE A 367 -4.74 7.68 -5.69
CA ILE A 367 -4.50 8.49 -4.49
C ILE A 367 -4.53 9.98 -4.88
N LEU A 368 -5.52 10.72 -4.38
CA LEU A 368 -5.69 12.16 -4.61
C LEU A 368 -5.64 12.94 -3.28
N PRO A 369 -4.61 13.76 -3.04
CA PRO A 369 -4.53 14.56 -1.81
C PRO A 369 -5.41 15.81 -1.91
N LEU A 370 -6.27 16.03 -0.92
CA LEU A 370 -7.00 17.29 -0.78
C LEU A 370 -6.04 18.48 -0.59
N GLY A 371 -6.23 19.52 -1.38
CA GLY A 371 -5.47 20.77 -1.26
C GLY A 371 -5.87 21.60 -0.04
N LYS A 372 -5.04 22.59 0.33
CA LYS A 372 -5.32 23.53 1.43
C LYS A 372 -5.88 24.88 0.96
N GLU A 373 -6.28 24.98 -0.31
CA GLU A 373 -6.86 26.19 -0.91
C GLU A 373 -8.39 26.18 -0.74
N TYR A 374 -9.03 27.35 -0.70
CA TYR A 374 -10.48 27.45 -0.41
C TYR A 374 -11.37 26.69 -1.41
N ASP A 375 -10.94 26.59 -2.67
CA ASP A 375 -11.62 25.87 -3.76
C ASP A 375 -11.05 24.45 -3.98
N ALA A 376 -10.20 23.94 -3.09
CA ALA A 376 -9.53 22.65 -3.27
C ALA A 376 -10.51 21.45 -3.36
N LEU A 377 -11.63 21.49 -2.63
CA LEU A 377 -12.66 20.46 -2.70
C LEU A 377 -13.37 20.46 -4.06
N GLU A 378 -13.69 21.63 -4.60
CA GLU A 378 -14.32 21.75 -5.92
C GLU A 378 -13.39 21.26 -7.03
N ARG A 379 -12.12 21.70 -7.00
CA ARG A 379 -11.10 21.20 -7.94
C ARG A 379 -10.91 19.68 -7.83
N LEU A 380 -10.94 19.12 -6.62
CA LEU A 380 -10.84 17.68 -6.41
C LEU A 380 -12.04 16.92 -7.00
N MET A 381 -13.26 17.39 -6.76
CA MET A 381 -14.47 16.79 -7.35
C MET A 381 -14.46 16.87 -8.88
N ASP A 382 -14.00 17.99 -9.46
CA ASP A 382 -13.87 18.14 -10.91
C ASP A 382 -12.83 17.17 -11.50
N GLN A 383 -11.67 17.01 -10.84
CA GLN A 383 -10.65 16.03 -11.22
C GLN A 383 -11.17 14.59 -11.16
N VAL A 384 -11.87 14.20 -10.08
CA VAL A 384 -12.49 12.87 -9.96
C VAL A 384 -13.49 12.65 -11.08
N ALA A 385 -14.34 13.64 -11.38
CA ALA A 385 -15.32 13.56 -12.45
C ALA A 385 -14.68 13.46 -13.86
N GLU A 386 -13.51 14.08 -14.08
CA GLU A 386 -12.72 13.86 -15.29
C GLU A 386 -12.13 12.46 -15.37
N MET A 387 -11.59 11.94 -14.26
CA MET A 387 -11.07 10.56 -14.21
C MET A 387 -12.16 9.51 -14.42
N VAL A 388 -13.37 9.72 -13.89
CA VAL A 388 -14.56 8.88 -14.19
C VAL A 388 -14.82 8.87 -15.70
N ALA A 389 -14.84 10.04 -16.33
CA ALA A 389 -15.09 10.14 -17.77
C ALA A 389 -14.00 9.45 -18.60
N TRP A 390 -12.71 9.64 -18.28
CA TRP A 390 -11.61 8.99 -19.01
C TRP A 390 -11.58 7.48 -18.79
N SER A 391 -11.87 7.01 -17.59
CA SER A 391 -11.93 5.59 -17.25
C SER A 391 -13.07 4.89 -18.00
N ALA A 392 -14.26 5.49 -18.02
CA ALA A 392 -15.39 4.98 -18.79
C ALA A 392 -15.15 5.01 -20.31
N CYS A 393 -14.53 6.08 -20.83
CA CYS A 393 -14.08 6.15 -22.23
C CYS A 393 -13.06 5.07 -22.58
N ALA A 394 -12.26 4.63 -21.60
CA ALA A 394 -11.26 3.58 -21.74
C ALA A 394 -11.81 2.16 -21.55
N GLY A 395 -13.07 2.00 -21.10
CA GLY A 395 -13.64 0.69 -20.78
C GLY A 395 -13.18 0.11 -19.44
N ILE A 396 -12.64 0.94 -18.54
CA ILE A 396 -12.31 0.57 -17.16
C ILE A 396 -13.62 0.56 -16.36
N SER A 397 -13.98 -0.58 -15.78
CA SER A 397 -15.29 -0.77 -15.11
C SER A 397 -15.31 -0.22 -13.68
N THR A 398 -14.16 -0.16 -12.99
CA THR A 398 -14.09 0.29 -11.61
C THR A 398 -12.98 1.32 -11.42
N LEU A 399 -13.33 2.45 -10.80
CA LEU A 399 -12.41 3.52 -10.40
C LEU A 399 -12.48 3.71 -8.88
N SER A 400 -11.43 3.32 -8.16
CA SER A 400 -11.25 3.71 -6.76
C SER A 400 -10.58 5.09 -6.64
N VAL A 401 -11.07 5.92 -5.73
CA VAL A 401 -10.44 7.19 -5.36
C VAL A 401 -10.24 7.23 -3.86
N TYR A 402 -8.97 7.25 -3.43
CA TYR A 402 -8.59 7.47 -2.05
C TYR A 402 -8.29 8.95 -1.78
N GLU A 403 -9.08 9.54 -0.89
CA GLU A 403 -8.82 10.85 -0.26
C GLU A 403 -8.71 10.62 1.24
N LYS A 404 -7.51 10.84 1.79
CA LYS A 404 -7.14 10.45 3.16
C LYS A 404 -8.19 10.82 4.23
N ASN A 405 -8.72 12.05 4.19
CA ASN A 405 -9.61 12.57 5.23
C ASN A 405 -11.09 12.13 5.05
N GLY A 406 -11.44 11.45 3.95
CA GLY A 406 -12.82 11.05 3.66
C GLY A 406 -13.78 12.17 3.28
N THR A 407 -13.27 13.37 2.97
CA THR A 407 -14.06 14.56 2.64
C THR A 407 -15.02 14.28 1.49
N LEU A 408 -14.57 13.57 0.44
CA LEU A 408 -15.39 13.24 -0.72
C LEU A 408 -16.64 12.40 -0.37
N LYS A 409 -16.57 11.57 0.67
CA LYS A 409 -17.71 10.75 1.13
C LYS A 409 -18.89 11.60 1.60
N SER A 410 -18.62 12.78 2.17
CA SER A 410 -19.64 13.73 2.63
C SER A 410 -20.32 14.50 1.48
N TYR A 411 -19.76 14.48 0.27
CA TYR A 411 -20.25 15.25 -0.89
C TYR A 411 -20.68 14.37 -2.08
N VAL A 412 -20.97 13.08 -1.83
CA VAL A 412 -21.37 12.09 -2.84
C VAL A 412 -22.48 12.58 -3.80
N PRO A 413 -23.59 13.21 -3.35
CA PRO A 413 -24.62 13.73 -4.26
C PRO A 413 -24.09 14.78 -5.24
N MET A 414 -23.23 15.70 -4.76
CA MET A 414 -22.65 16.75 -5.58
C MET A 414 -21.63 16.20 -6.57
N LEU A 415 -20.75 15.31 -6.10
CA LEU A 415 -19.76 14.61 -6.93
C LEU A 415 -20.43 13.80 -8.04
N TYR A 416 -21.52 13.08 -7.73
CA TYR A 416 -22.32 12.36 -8.71
C TYR A 416 -22.84 13.28 -9.82
N GLN A 417 -23.43 14.42 -9.47
CA GLN A 417 -23.93 15.38 -10.47
C GLN A 417 -22.80 15.95 -11.35
N ILE A 418 -21.63 16.24 -10.78
CA ILE A 418 -20.46 16.71 -11.54
C ILE A 418 -19.97 15.61 -12.51
N ALA A 419 -19.87 14.36 -12.06
CA ALA A 419 -19.49 13.21 -12.89
C ALA A 419 -20.49 12.96 -14.04
N ILE A 420 -21.80 12.96 -13.75
CA ILE A 420 -22.86 12.82 -14.75
C ILE A 420 -22.82 13.97 -15.77
N ARG A 421 -22.50 15.21 -15.33
CA ARG A 421 -22.33 16.37 -16.21
C ARG A 421 -21.09 16.24 -17.11
N LYS A 422 -19.93 15.86 -16.56
CA LYS A 422 -18.70 15.61 -17.35
C LYS A 422 -18.95 14.50 -18.39
N LEU A 423 -19.60 13.40 -18.01
CA LEU A 423 -19.98 12.34 -18.95
C LEU A 423 -20.89 12.84 -20.07
N THR A 424 -21.91 13.67 -19.79
CA THR A 424 -22.72 14.30 -20.85
C THR A 424 -21.86 15.19 -21.77
N LEU A 425 -20.84 15.87 -21.26
CA LEU A 425 -19.94 16.69 -22.10
C LEU A 425 -19.05 15.85 -23.03
N TYR A 426 -18.66 14.63 -22.64
CA TYR A 426 -17.88 13.72 -23.48
C TYR A 426 -18.75 12.89 -24.45
N TYR A 427 -19.87 12.34 -23.97
CA TYR A 427 -20.76 11.44 -24.73
C TYR A 427 -21.86 12.18 -25.52
N GLY A 428 -22.10 13.46 -25.23
CA GLY A 428 -23.20 14.22 -25.80
C GLY A 428 -24.55 13.60 -25.46
N SER A 429 -25.47 13.60 -26.43
CA SER A 429 -26.79 12.97 -26.32
C SER A 429 -26.81 11.49 -26.78
N SER A 430 -25.66 10.79 -26.78
CA SER A 430 -25.59 9.39 -27.21
C SER A 430 -26.32 8.46 -26.23
N SER A 431 -27.00 7.44 -26.77
CA SER A 431 -27.57 6.33 -26.00
C SER A 431 -26.51 5.40 -25.40
N GLU A 432 -25.24 5.54 -25.80
CA GLU A 432 -24.07 4.81 -25.27
C GLU A 432 -23.51 5.41 -23.98
N LYS A 433 -24.21 6.35 -23.32
CA LYS A 433 -23.73 6.99 -22.10
C LYS A 433 -23.62 5.94 -20.96
N PRO A 434 -22.48 5.85 -20.26
CA PRO A 434 -22.31 4.87 -19.20
C PRO A 434 -23.09 5.22 -17.94
N VAL A 435 -23.59 4.19 -17.25
CA VAL A 435 -24.23 4.32 -15.94
C VAL A 435 -23.14 4.46 -14.87
N VAL A 436 -23.27 5.45 -13.99
CA VAL A 436 -22.36 5.65 -12.86
C VAL A 436 -22.99 5.12 -11.58
N HIS A 437 -22.29 4.24 -10.88
CA HIS A 437 -22.59 3.83 -9.52
C HIS A 437 -21.54 4.44 -8.60
N VAL A 438 -21.93 5.09 -7.49
CA VAL A 438 -20.96 5.57 -6.48
C VAL A 438 -21.08 4.69 -5.26
N PHE A 439 -20.00 4.01 -4.88
CA PHE A 439 -19.93 3.17 -3.69
C PHE A 439 -19.11 3.86 -2.61
N VAL A 440 -19.62 3.83 -1.37
CA VAL A 440 -18.87 4.25 -0.18
C VAL A 440 -18.93 3.13 0.86
N PRO A 441 -17.78 2.57 1.29
CA PRO A 441 -17.76 1.56 2.35
C PRO A 441 -18.49 2.07 3.60
N ARG A 442 -19.24 1.17 4.25
CA ARG A 442 -20.09 1.43 5.44
C ARG A 442 -21.31 2.35 5.19
N ASN A 443 -21.36 3.09 4.08
CA ASN A 443 -22.46 4.02 3.73
C ASN A 443 -23.30 3.55 2.52
N GLY A 444 -22.90 2.48 1.83
CA GLY A 444 -23.67 1.82 0.78
C GLY A 444 -23.49 2.40 -0.63
N ILE A 445 -24.41 2.02 -1.52
CA ILE A 445 -24.44 2.46 -2.93
C ILE A 445 -25.32 3.71 -3.08
N TYR A 446 -24.75 4.76 -3.67
CA TYR A 446 -25.49 5.91 -4.14
C TYR A 446 -25.71 5.86 -5.66
N CYS A 447 -26.98 5.83 -6.06
CA CYS A 447 -27.42 5.98 -7.45
C CYS A 447 -28.77 6.73 -7.48
N LEU A 448 -28.88 7.76 -8.34
CA LEU A 448 -30.10 8.57 -8.48
C LEU A 448 -31.00 8.13 -9.66
N SER A 449 -30.73 7.00 -10.31
CA SER A 449 -31.47 6.58 -11.52
C SER A 449 -32.14 5.20 -11.41
N PRO A 450 -33.31 5.10 -10.74
CA PRO A 450 -34.23 3.97 -10.92
C PRO A 450 -35.01 4.02 -12.25
N ALA A 451 -34.92 5.13 -13.01
CA ALA A 451 -35.83 5.48 -14.08
C ALA A 451 -35.26 5.32 -15.51
N GLN A 452 -34.36 4.35 -15.74
CA GLN A 452 -34.09 3.84 -17.08
C GLN A 452 -34.64 2.41 -17.21
N PRO A 453 -35.67 2.19 -18.06
CA PRO A 453 -36.30 0.89 -18.17
C PRO A 453 -35.41 -0.07 -18.94
N ALA A 454 -35.12 -1.22 -18.32
CA ALA A 454 -34.30 -2.32 -18.83
C ALA A 454 -32.85 -1.95 -19.20
N VAL A 455 -31.91 -2.77 -18.73
CA VAL A 455 -30.53 -2.77 -19.23
C VAL A 455 -30.58 -3.10 -20.73
N ASN A 456 -30.36 -2.09 -21.57
CA ASN A 456 -30.07 -2.35 -22.98
C ASN A 456 -28.81 -3.23 -23.04
N PRO A 457 -28.75 -4.31 -23.85
CA PRO A 457 -27.63 -5.28 -23.85
C PRO A 457 -26.24 -4.77 -24.26
N GLY A 458 -25.98 -3.45 -24.18
CA GLY A 458 -24.70 -2.81 -24.45
C GLY A 458 -24.43 -1.55 -23.62
N SER A 459 -25.21 -1.23 -22.57
CA SER A 459 -24.89 -0.09 -21.68
C SER A 459 -23.70 -0.44 -20.78
N THR A 460 -22.55 0.21 -20.98
CA THR A 460 -21.39 0.05 -20.09
C THR A 460 -21.61 0.75 -18.75
N GLY A 461 -21.23 0.09 -17.65
CA GLY A 461 -21.26 0.69 -16.31
C GLY A 461 -19.87 1.12 -15.87
N ILE A 462 -19.80 2.13 -15.00
CA ILE A 462 -18.59 2.45 -14.22
C ILE A 462 -18.96 2.61 -12.74
N THR A 463 -18.22 1.92 -11.87
CA THR A 463 -18.33 2.10 -10.41
C THR A 463 -17.22 3.02 -9.91
N LEU A 464 -17.59 4.09 -9.21
CA LEU A 464 -16.70 4.98 -8.46
C LEU A 464 -16.70 4.57 -6.99
N LEU A 465 -15.62 3.95 -6.51
CA LEU A 465 -15.43 3.54 -5.13
C LEU A 465 -14.65 4.63 -4.36
N LEU A 466 -15.27 5.26 -3.35
CA LEU A 466 -14.61 6.30 -2.55
C LEU A 466 -13.99 5.72 -1.27
N LEU A 467 -12.68 5.89 -1.12
CA LEU A 467 -11.88 5.37 -0.03
C LEU A 467 -11.26 6.50 0.84
N SER A 468 -11.06 6.22 2.12
CA SER A 468 -10.41 7.10 3.11
C SER A 468 -9.58 6.31 4.12
N GLU A 469 -8.85 6.99 5.00
CA GLU A 469 -7.99 6.33 6.02
C GLU A 469 -8.78 5.40 6.96
N SER A 470 -10.04 5.71 7.23
CA SER A 470 -10.99 4.86 7.97
C SER A 470 -11.42 3.59 7.23
N ASP A 471 -11.22 3.51 5.91
CA ASP A 471 -11.35 2.25 5.16
C ASP A 471 -10.04 1.49 5.11
N GLY A 472 -8.98 2.00 5.76
CA GLY A 472 -7.69 1.34 5.91
C GLY A 472 -7.68 0.33 7.05
N ARG A 473 -6.61 0.34 7.84
CA ARG A 473 -6.38 -0.63 8.93
C ARG A 473 -7.53 -0.73 9.95
N GLU A 474 -8.29 0.34 10.16
CA GLU A 474 -9.50 0.34 11.00
C GLU A 474 -10.56 -0.67 10.54
N THR A 475 -10.69 -0.95 9.24
CA THR A 475 -11.63 -1.99 8.78
C THR A 475 -11.16 -3.41 9.12
N LEU A 476 -9.85 -3.65 9.20
CA LEU A 476 -9.32 -4.91 9.73
C LEU A 476 -9.53 -5.00 11.25
N VAL A 477 -9.43 -3.88 11.97
CA VAL A 477 -9.81 -3.80 13.40
C VAL A 477 -11.28 -4.17 13.57
N ASP A 478 -12.19 -3.48 12.89
CA ASP A 478 -13.64 -3.72 13.00
C ASP A 478 -14.04 -5.15 12.58
N LEU A 479 -13.42 -5.68 11.53
CA LEU A 479 -13.55 -7.09 11.16
C LEU A 479 -13.10 -8.02 12.29
N THR A 480 -11.95 -7.75 12.92
CA THR A 480 -11.44 -8.55 14.05
C THR A 480 -12.40 -8.51 15.23
N LYS A 481 -13.05 -7.37 15.51
CA LYS A 481 -14.09 -7.25 16.55
C LYS A 481 -15.27 -8.18 16.24
N SER A 482 -15.78 -8.14 15.01
CA SER A 482 -16.88 -8.99 14.57
C SER A 482 -16.52 -10.49 14.60
N LEU A 483 -15.30 -10.86 14.17
CA LEU A 483 -14.78 -12.23 14.26
C LEU A 483 -14.65 -12.69 15.71
N ALA A 484 -14.20 -11.81 16.63
CA ALA A 484 -14.10 -12.11 18.05
C ALA A 484 -15.47 -12.34 18.69
N GLU A 485 -16.47 -11.50 18.41
CA GLU A 485 -17.85 -11.69 18.88
C GLU A 485 -18.50 -12.98 18.30
N MET A 486 -18.20 -13.33 17.05
CA MET A 486 -18.66 -14.60 16.46
C MET A 486 -17.98 -15.84 17.08
N ALA A 487 -16.67 -15.77 17.33
CA ALA A 487 -15.94 -16.84 18.01
C ALA A 487 -16.41 -17.02 19.47
N GLN A 488 -16.60 -15.93 20.21
CA GLN A 488 -17.13 -15.96 21.59
C GLN A 488 -18.57 -16.51 21.65
N SER A 489 -19.38 -16.29 20.63
CA SER A 489 -20.73 -16.89 20.52
C SER A 489 -20.73 -18.34 19.98
N GLY A 490 -19.56 -18.94 19.75
CA GLY A 490 -19.42 -20.32 19.25
C GLY A 490 -19.86 -20.52 17.80
N LYS A 491 -19.99 -19.44 17.01
CA LYS A 491 -20.42 -19.49 15.60
C LYS A 491 -19.28 -19.66 14.61
N LEU A 492 -18.04 -19.53 15.06
CA LEU A 492 -16.82 -19.53 14.26
C LEU A 492 -15.70 -20.22 15.05
N LEU A 493 -14.97 -21.15 14.44
CA LEU A 493 -13.78 -21.75 15.05
C LEU A 493 -12.54 -20.91 14.72
N LEU A 494 -11.52 -20.96 15.59
CA LEU A 494 -10.28 -20.21 15.37
C LEU A 494 -9.54 -20.63 14.09
N ASP A 495 -9.63 -21.91 13.73
CA ASP A 495 -9.01 -22.47 12.53
C ASP A 495 -9.71 -22.03 11.24
N ASP A 496 -10.98 -21.63 11.31
CA ASP A 496 -11.75 -21.08 10.18
C ASP A 496 -11.27 -19.65 9.80
N ILE A 497 -10.55 -18.97 10.71
CA ILE A 497 -9.99 -17.64 10.47
C ILE A 497 -8.77 -17.77 9.54
N ASN A 498 -9.03 -17.75 8.24
CA ASN A 498 -8.05 -17.83 7.16
C ASN A 498 -8.14 -16.62 6.20
N ILE A 499 -7.26 -16.58 5.20
CA ILE A 499 -7.18 -15.46 4.25
C ILE A 499 -8.48 -15.39 3.43
N GLU A 500 -9.06 -16.53 3.09
CA GLU A 500 -10.28 -16.65 2.29
C GLU A 500 -11.50 -16.07 3.02
N LEU A 501 -11.66 -16.33 4.32
CA LEU A 501 -12.71 -15.74 5.16
C LEU A 501 -12.53 -14.22 5.28
N ILE A 502 -11.30 -13.76 5.49
CA ILE A 502 -10.98 -12.34 5.61
C ILE A 502 -11.25 -11.62 4.28
N ASP A 503 -10.77 -12.15 3.16
CA ASP A 503 -11.03 -11.60 1.82
C ASP A 503 -12.55 -11.60 1.52
N ALA A 504 -13.30 -12.65 1.89
CA ALA A 504 -14.76 -12.70 1.72
C ALA A 504 -15.50 -11.63 2.55
N GLN A 505 -15.15 -11.47 3.83
CA GLN A 505 -15.76 -10.46 4.70
C GLN A 505 -15.38 -9.02 4.31
N LEU A 506 -14.14 -8.78 3.86
CA LEU A 506 -13.74 -7.48 3.31
C LEU A 506 -14.46 -7.15 2.00
N ASN A 507 -14.66 -8.14 1.12
CA ASN A 507 -15.49 -7.99 -0.07
C ASN A 507 -16.94 -7.66 0.31
N GLU A 508 -17.49 -8.29 1.35
CA GLU A 508 -18.84 -8.00 1.85
C GLU A 508 -18.95 -6.56 2.38
N ILE A 509 -18.06 -6.11 3.27
CA ILE A 509 -18.02 -4.74 3.80
C ILE A 509 -17.93 -3.67 2.68
N VAL A 510 -17.26 -4.00 1.57
CA VAL A 510 -17.07 -3.11 0.41
C VAL A 510 -18.05 -3.42 -0.74
N SER A 511 -19.03 -4.30 -0.54
CA SER A 511 -20.11 -4.59 -1.50
C SER A 511 -21.51 -4.43 -0.93
N GLN A 512 -21.69 -4.36 0.40
CA GLN A 512 -23.01 -4.30 1.03
C GLN A 512 -23.83 -3.11 0.55
N SER A 513 -24.89 -3.43 -0.19
CA SER A 513 -26.12 -2.65 -0.24
C SER A 513 -26.79 -2.68 1.12
N SER A 514 -26.87 -1.54 1.81
CA SER A 514 -27.64 -1.42 3.05
C SER A 514 -29.10 -1.80 2.81
N HIS A 515 -29.62 -2.77 3.56
CA HIS A 515 -31.07 -2.95 3.70
C HIS A 515 -31.73 -1.67 4.26
N SER A 516 -33.01 -1.49 3.95
CA SER A 516 -33.89 -0.35 4.27
C SER A 516 -33.61 0.99 3.56
N MET A 517 -34.24 1.16 2.39
CA MET A 517 -34.84 2.46 2.06
C MET A 517 -36.15 2.59 2.88
N PRO A 518 -36.44 3.76 3.49
CA PRO A 518 -37.74 3.98 4.10
C PRO A 518 -38.81 3.99 3.01
N ALA A 519 -39.82 3.13 3.14
CA ALA A 519 -40.96 3.14 2.24
C ALA A 519 -41.69 4.49 2.35
N ILE A 520 -41.74 5.24 1.24
CA ILE A 520 -42.62 6.40 1.14
C ILE A 520 -44.06 5.85 1.17
N HIS A 521 -44.86 6.30 2.13
CA HIS A 521 -46.27 5.99 2.22
C HIS A 521 -47.03 6.62 1.04
N GLU A 522 -47.17 5.89 -0.07
CA GLU A 522 -48.27 6.11 -0.99
C GLU A 522 -49.50 5.34 -0.50
N THR A 523 -50.56 6.09 -0.23
CA THR A 523 -51.85 5.55 0.24
C THR A 523 -52.53 4.77 -0.87
N SER A 524 -52.62 3.45 -0.71
CA SER A 524 -53.32 2.57 -1.64
C SER A 524 -54.84 2.79 -1.56
N ASN A 525 -55.47 3.03 -2.71
CA ASN A 525 -56.92 3.01 -2.84
C ASN A 525 -57.32 2.53 -4.23
N SER A 526 -57.43 1.22 -4.42
CA SER A 526 -58.35 0.58 -5.38
C SER A 526 -58.41 -0.93 -5.17
N ILE A 527 -59.61 -1.47 -5.38
CA ILE A 527 -59.98 -2.87 -5.14
C ILE A 527 -59.93 -3.63 -6.47
N GLY A 528 -59.35 -4.83 -6.47
CA GLY A 528 -59.33 -5.72 -7.64
C GLY A 528 -59.03 -7.16 -7.24
N HIS A 529 -60.07 -8.00 -7.13
CA HIS A 529 -59.93 -9.43 -6.88
C HIS A 529 -59.62 -10.19 -8.17
N SER A 530 -58.59 -11.03 -8.15
CA SER A 530 -58.59 -12.33 -8.85
C SER A 530 -57.59 -13.29 -8.18
N ASN A 531 -58.05 -14.49 -7.85
CA ASN A 531 -57.21 -15.56 -7.32
C ASN A 531 -56.68 -16.40 -8.49
N ASP A 532 -55.37 -16.66 -8.53
CA ASP A 532 -54.83 -17.77 -9.33
C ASP A 532 -53.48 -18.25 -8.72
N PRO A 533 -53.34 -19.52 -8.31
CA PRO A 533 -52.13 -20.03 -7.68
C PRO A 533 -51.37 -21.01 -8.58
N ASP A 534 -50.68 -20.52 -9.62
CA ASP A 534 -49.49 -21.17 -10.20
C ASP A 534 -48.85 -20.33 -11.31
N ALA A 535 -47.78 -19.58 -10.99
CA ALA A 535 -46.88 -19.00 -11.97
C ALA A 535 -45.47 -18.82 -11.40
N ASN A 536 -44.48 -19.45 -12.03
CA ASN A 536 -43.08 -19.36 -11.65
C ASN A 536 -42.57 -17.90 -11.71
N LEU A 537 -42.28 -17.29 -10.56
CA LEU A 537 -41.60 -16.00 -10.50
C LEU A 537 -40.14 -16.16 -11.00
N PRO A 538 -39.69 -15.38 -12.00
CA PRO A 538 -38.27 -15.30 -12.32
C PRO A 538 -37.55 -14.59 -11.17
N LYS A 539 -36.49 -15.21 -10.64
CA LYS A 539 -35.60 -14.54 -9.68
C LYS A 539 -34.95 -13.35 -10.37
N SER A 540 -35.39 -12.13 -10.06
CA SER A 540 -34.80 -10.89 -10.55
C SER A 540 -33.43 -10.67 -9.89
N SER A 541 -32.39 -11.30 -10.44
CA SER A 541 -31.01 -10.97 -10.10
C SER A 541 -30.71 -9.54 -10.55
N THR A 542 -30.69 -8.60 -9.62
CA THR A 542 -30.19 -7.23 -9.84
C THR A 542 -28.73 -7.31 -10.24
N GLY A 543 -28.47 -7.23 -11.55
CA GLY A 543 -27.16 -7.45 -12.17
C GLY A 543 -26.18 -6.31 -11.93
N LEU A 544 -25.66 -6.20 -10.72
CA LEU A 544 -24.39 -5.52 -10.45
C LEU A 544 -23.26 -6.52 -10.67
N CYS A 545 -22.25 -6.14 -11.47
CA CYS A 545 -21.03 -6.94 -11.60
C CYS A 545 -20.34 -7.07 -10.23
N PRO A 546 -19.78 -8.25 -9.88
CA PRO A 546 -19.06 -8.41 -8.62
C PRO A 546 -17.88 -7.43 -8.58
N LEU A 547 -17.79 -6.64 -7.51
CA LEU A 547 -16.70 -5.67 -7.35
C LEU A 547 -15.40 -6.41 -7.06
N LYS A 548 -14.48 -6.34 -8.02
CA LYS A 548 -13.07 -6.68 -7.80
C LYS A 548 -12.48 -5.66 -6.81
N LEU A 549 -11.96 -6.16 -5.69
CA LEU A 549 -11.47 -5.32 -4.59
C LEU A 549 -9.98 -4.98 -4.70
N GLU A 550 -9.17 -5.88 -5.28
CA GLU A 550 -7.74 -5.66 -5.56
C GLU A 550 -7.58 -4.92 -6.90
N PRO A 551 -7.24 -3.61 -6.94
CA PRO A 551 -6.94 -2.89 -8.17
C PRO A 551 -5.82 -3.54 -8.98
N ASP A 552 -5.97 -3.51 -10.30
CA ASP A 552 -4.91 -3.91 -11.23
C ASP A 552 -3.78 -2.86 -11.25
N LEU A 553 -4.15 -1.59 -11.13
CA LEU A 553 -3.28 -0.43 -11.29
C LEU A 553 -3.61 0.64 -10.24
N LEU A 554 -2.60 1.15 -9.55
CA LEU A 554 -2.70 2.25 -8.59
C LEU A 554 -1.94 3.49 -9.13
N PHE A 555 -2.63 4.62 -9.25
CA PHE A 555 -2.09 5.91 -9.67
C PHE A 555 -1.81 6.82 -8.48
N ILE A 556 -0.58 7.34 -8.43
CA ILE A 556 -0.12 8.25 -7.38
C ILE A 556 0.44 9.52 -8.03
N PHE A 557 -0.29 10.63 -7.90
CA PHE A 557 0.11 11.94 -8.43
C PHE A 557 1.13 12.66 -7.53
N ALA A 558 2.19 11.95 -7.16
CA ALA A 558 3.28 12.40 -6.31
C ALA A 558 4.66 12.00 -6.87
N PRO A 559 5.74 12.70 -6.48
CA PRO A 559 7.10 12.38 -6.94
C PRO A 559 7.69 11.10 -6.31
N TYR A 560 7.05 10.56 -5.28
CA TYR A 560 7.40 9.31 -4.61
C TYR A 560 6.11 8.55 -4.23
N VAL A 561 6.25 7.25 -3.98
CA VAL A 561 5.16 6.41 -3.51
C VAL A 561 5.06 6.52 -2.00
N ASN A 562 3.88 6.94 -1.55
CA ASN A 562 3.46 6.96 -0.15
C ASN A 562 2.02 6.43 -0.10
N LEU A 563 1.75 5.55 0.87
CA LEU A 563 0.51 4.84 1.05
C LEU A 563 -0.17 5.15 2.40
N ASP A 564 0.24 6.20 3.11
CA ASP A 564 -0.28 6.56 4.44
C ASP A 564 -1.81 6.46 4.56
N GLY A 565 -2.27 5.45 5.33
CA GLY A 565 -3.70 5.18 5.60
C GLY A 565 -4.47 4.46 4.48
N TYR A 566 -3.87 4.19 3.31
CA TYR A 566 -4.51 3.45 2.23
C TYR A 566 -4.87 2.01 2.68
N PRO A 567 -5.93 1.36 2.14
CA PRO A 567 -6.26 -0.04 2.48
C PRO A 567 -5.15 -1.06 2.15
N PRO A 568 -4.48 -1.67 3.15
CA PRO A 568 -3.27 -2.47 2.91
C PRO A 568 -3.53 -3.78 2.16
N TRP A 569 -4.71 -4.42 2.34
CA TRP A 569 -5.05 -5.67 1.66
C TRP A 569 -5.29 -5.51 0.16
N GLN A 570 -5.57 -4.29 -0.31
CA GLN A 570 -5.92 -4.02 -1.71
C GLN A 570 -4.73 -3.94 -2.68
N ILE A 571 -3.48 -4.00 -2.22
CA ILE A 571 -2.31 -3.66 -3.06
C ILE A 571 -1.23 -4.75 -3.14
N ARG A 572 -1.68 -6.00 -3.08
CA ARG A 572 -0.82 -7.19 -3.01
C ARG A 572 0.04 -7.37 -4.27
N LEU A 573 -0.60 -7.49 -5.43
CA LEU A 573 0.02 -7.64 -6.75
C LEU A 573 -0.20 -6.42 -7.65
N THR A 574 -1.12 -5.51 -7.28
CA THR A 574 -1.38 -4.21 -7.91
C THR A 574 -0.12 -3.52 -8.41
N GLU A 575 -0.12 -3.14 -9.68
CA GLU A 575 0.96 -2.36 -10.26
C GLU A 575 0.82 -0.88 -9.89
N ILE A 576 1.93 -0.21 -9.59
CA ILE A 576 1.95 1.16 -9.10
C ILE A 576 2.58 2.06 -10.15
N PHE A 577 1.84 3.09 -10.56
CA PHE A 577 2.35 4.17 -11.41
C PHE A 577 2.36 5.48 -10.61
N TYR A 578 3.50 6.17 -10.63
CA TYR A 578 3.67 7.48 -10.01
C TYR A 578 4.45 8.41 -10.93
N MET A 579 4.23 9.72 -10.83
CA MET A 579 4.79 10.69 -11.78
C MET A 579 6.32 10.86 -11.70
N GLY A 580 6.91 10.55 -10.55
CA GLY A 580 8.35 10.72 -10.33
C GLY A 580 8.80 12.19 -10.31
N GLY A 581 10.11 12.40 -10.46
CA GLY A 581 10.75 13.72 -10.29
C GLY A 581 10.67 14.67 -11.49
N GLU A 582 10.01 14.30 -12.59
CA GLU A 582 10.04 15.05 -13.87
C GLU A 582 9.33 16.41 -13.83
N SER A 583 8.57 16.73 -12.76
CA SER A 583 7.87 18.00 -12.59
C SER A 583 8.34 18.77 -11.35
N SER A 584 9.57 19.28 -11.39
CA SER A 584 10.22 20.00 -10.29
C SER A 584 9.67 21.42 -9.99
N SER A 585 8.67 21.87 -10.76
CA SER A 585 8.10 23.24 -10.71
C SER A 585 6.66 23.36 -10.18
N ILE A 586 6.03 22.26 -9.73
CA ILE A 586 4.61 22.27 -9.31
C ILE A 586 4.46 22.92 -7.93
N THR A 587 4.16 24.21 -7.92
CA THR A 587 3.52 24.88 -6.79
C THR A 587 2.10 24.31 -6.58
N GLY A 588 1.49 24.53 -5.40
CA GLY A 588 0.24 23.87 -5.00
C GLY A 588 -0.96 24.00 -5.97
N ARG A 589 -0.94 25.00 -6.87
CA ARG A 589 -1.99 25.24 -7.88
C ARG A 589 -1.92 24.32 -9.10
N ASP A 590 -0.74 23.82 -9.48
CA ASP A 590 -0.53 23.03 -10.72
C ASP A 590 -0.75 21.52 -10.55
N LYS A 591 -1.28 21.07 -9.40
CA LYS A 591 -1.68 19.68 -9.15
C LYS A 591 -3.02 19.32 -9.82
N VAL A 592 -3.17 19.65 -11.09
CA VAL A 592 -4.30 19.19 -11.91
C VAL A 592 -3.92 17.85 -12.52
N VAL A 593 -4.77 16.84 -12.33
CA VAL A 593 -4.64 15.55 -13.01
C VAL A 593 -4.75 15.78 -14.52
N LYS A 594 -3.71 15.42 -15.29
CA LYS A 594 -3.65 15.62 -16.75
C LYS A 594 -3.96 14.31 -17.48
N TYR A 595 -4.79 14.37 -18.54
CA TYR A 595 -5.09 13.21 -19.40
C TYR A 595 -3.82 12.55 -19.97
N ARG A 596 -2.79 13.34 -20.29
CA ARG A 596 -1.47 12.82 -20.73
C ARG A 596 -0.83 11.92 -19.68
N THR A 597 -0.91 12.28 -18.40
CA THR A 597 -0.37 11.47 -17.29
C THR A 597 -1.19 10.21 -17.08
N PHE A 598 -2.52 10.30 -17.14
CA PHE A 598 -3.40 9.14 -17.11
C PHE A 598 -3.05 8.14 -18.21
N LEU A 599 -2.88 8.63 -19.44
CA LEU A 599 -2.49 7.81 -20.58
C LEU A 599 -1.07 7.22 -20.41
N ARG A 600 -0.08 7.97 -19.89
CA ARG A 600 1.27 7.44 -19.58
C ARG A 600 1.20 6.21 -18.67
N GLY A 601 0.37 6.27 -17.63
CA GLY A 601 0.22 5.15 -16.69
C GLY A 601 -0.46 3.93 -17.32
N LEU A 602 -1.47 4.13 -18.19
CA LEU A 602 -2.08 3.03 -18.95
C LEU A 602 -1.10 2.38 -19.93
N TYR A 603 -0.24 3.16 -20.59
CA TYR A 603 0.82 2.64 -21.47
C TYR A 603 1.88 1.86 -20.70
N GLN A 604 2.32 2.35 -19.53
CA GLN A 604 3.25 1.63 -18.65
C GLN A 604 2.63 0.30 -18.19
N TYR A 605 1.36 0.30 -17.76
CA TYR A 605 0.64 -0.92 -17.41
C TYR A 605 0.54 -1.88 -18.60
N ALA A 606 0.19 -1.40 -19.80
CA ALA A 606 0.13 -2.23 -21.00
C ALA A 606 1.49 -2.79 -21.45
N GLY A 607 2.61 -2.33 -20.88
CA GLY A 607 3.97 -2.67 -21.34
C GLY A 607 4.26 -2.14 -22.74
N ALA A 608 3.69 -0.98 -23.09
CA ALA A 608 3.71 -0.41 -24.44
C ALA A 608 4.38 0.96 -24.46
N GLU A 609 5.02 1.31 -25.57
CA GLU A 609 5.55 2.66 -25.79
C GLU A 609 4.49 3.60 -26.37
N MET A 610 4.42 4.82 -25.83
CA MET A 610 3.64 5.90 -26.43
C MET A 610 4.19 6.28 -27.80
N SER A 611 3.31 6.47 -28.79
CA SER A 611 3.66 7.04 -30.09
C SER A 611 4.09 8.51 -29.96
N ASP A 612 4.89 9.02 -30.89
CA ASP A 612 5.37 10.41 -30.83
C ASP A 612 4.23 11.44 -30.84
N ALA A 613 3.12 11.14 -31.54
CA ALA A 613 1.91 11.94 -31.46
C ALA A 613 1.29 11.98 -30.04
N ALA A 614 1.35 10.88 -29.29
CA ALA A 614 0.95 10.84 -27.88
C ALA A 614 2.00 11.52 -26.96
N ARG A 615 3.30 11.49 -27.32
CA ARG A 615 4.38 12.23 -26.63
C ARG A 615 4.33 13.74 -26.92
N LEU A 616 3.67 14.19 -27.98
CA LEU A 616 3.49 15.59 -28.36
C LEU A 616 2.17 16.21 -27.88
N ILE A 617 1.38 15.51 -27.07
CA ILE A 617 0.16 16.05 -26.46
C ILE A 617 0.50 17.32 -25.66
N PRO A 618 0.04 18.53 -26.06
CA PRO A 618 0.37 19.77 -25.38
C PRO A 618 -0.29 19.82 -24.01
N GLU A 619 0.48 20.10 -22.96
CA GLU A 619 -0.03 20.03 -21.58
C GLU A 619 -1.02 21.14 -21.22
N SER A 620 -0.84 22.30 -21.85
CA SER A 620 -1.77 23.43 -21.87
C SER A 620 -1.25 24.44 -22.89
N ALA A 621 -1.70 24.34 -24.14
CA ALA A 621 -1.56 25.47 -25.05
C ALA A 621 -2.73 26.42 -24.76
N PRO A 622 -2.54 27.58 -24.10
CA PRO A 622 -3.55 28.61 -24.13
C PRO A 622 -3.74 29.02 -25.58
N ILE A 623 -4.91 28.72 -26.15
CA ILE A 623 -5.28 29.10 -27.52
C ILE A 623 -5.10 30.61 -27.73
N CYS A 624 -5.14 31.39 -26.63
CA CYS A 624 -4.75 32.79 -26.54
C CYS A 624 -3.40 33.13 -27.18
N VAL A 625 -2.38 32.26 -27.25
CA VAL A 625 -1.12 32.63 -27.95
C VAL A 625 -1.30 32.63 -29.46
N LEU A 626 -1.94 31.62 -30.05
CA LEU A 626 -2.24 31.63 -31.48
C LEU A 626 -3.30 32.67 -31.83
N ALA A 627 -4.35 32.80 -31.02
CA ALA A 627 -5.38 33.82 -31.21
C ALA A 627 -4.84 35.26 -31.01
N ALA A 628 -3.96 35.50 -30.03
CA ALA A 628 -3.32 36.80 -29.86
C ALA A 628 -2.27 37.07 -30.94
N VAL A 629 -1.49 36.08 -31.40
CA VAL A 629 -0.59 36.26 -32.55
C VAL A 629 -1.41 36.55 -33.82
N GLN A 630 -2.52 35.86 -34.05
CA GLN A 630 -3.38 36.06 -35.22
C GLN A 630 -4.14 37.40 -35.16
N TYR A 631 -4.58 37.83 -33.97
CA TYR A 631 -5.15 39.16 -33.72
C TYR A 631 -4.08 40.27 -33.84
N TYR A 632 -2.88 40.07 -33.29
CA TYR A 632 -1.77 41.02 -33.38
C TYR A 632 -1.29 41.14 -34.84
N LEU A 633 -1.25 40.05 -35.61
CA LEU A 633 -0.97 40.08 -37.05
C LEU A 633 -2.09 40.80 -37.84
N SER A 634 -3.37 40.61 -37.49
CA SER A 634 -4.47 41.34 -38.14
C SER A 634 -4.49 42.84 -37.79
N VAL A 635 -4.08 43.21 -36.57
CA VAL A 635 -4.03 44.61 -36.11
C VAL A 635 -2.74 45.31 -36.56
N SER A 636 -1.63 44.58 -36.74
CA SER A 636 -0.34 45.13 -37.19
C SER A 636 -0.21 45.27 -38.72
N GLY A 637 -1.20 44.80 -39.50
CA GLY A 637 -1.19 44.91 -40.97
C GLY A 637 -0.15 44.05 -41.70
N ILE A 638 0.53 43.14 -41.01
CA ILE A 638 1.59 42.30 -41.60
C ILE A 638 0.97 41.12 -42.35
N LYS A 639 0.91 41.22 -43.69
CA LYS A 639 0.54 40.09 -44.56
C LYS A 639 1.68 39.07 -44.60
N VAL A 640 1.46 37.91 -43.97
CA VAL A 640 2.31 36.73 -44.16
C VAL A 640 1.84 36.01 -45.43
N ASN A 641 2.66 36.05 -46.49
CA ASN A 641 2.43 35.23 -47.68
C ASN A 641 2.63 33.75 -47.32
N ALA A 642 1.69 32.90 -47.71
CA ALA A 642 1.79 31.46 -47.51
C ALA A 642 3.00 30.89 -48.26
N ILE A 643 3.85 30.13 -47.57
CA ILE A 643 4.93 29.37 -48.18
C ILE A 643 4.37 28.00 -48.56
N ASP A 644 3.80 27.91 -49.77
CA ASP A 644 3.58 26.63 -50.42
C ASP A 644 4.91 26.06 -50.91
N ARG A 645 5.41 25.03 -50.23
CA ARG A 645 6.40 24.09 -50.79
C ARG A 645 6.12 22.65 -50.34
N PRO A 646 5.89 21.70 -51.25
CA PRO A 646 5.86 20.28 -50.90
C PRO A 646 7.29 19.77 -50.73
N MET A 647 7.60 19.15 -49.59
CA MET A 647 8.86 18.45 -49.41
C MET A 647 8.80 17.08 -50.09
N ARG A 648 9.69 16.85 -51.06
CA ARG A 648 9.95 15.54 -51.66
C ARG A 648 10.75 14.66 -50.69
N GLN A 649 10.68 13.35 -50.92
CA GLN A 649 11.61 12.36 -50.35
C GLN A 649 13.06 12.64 -50.74
N THR A 650 13.99 12.31 -49.83
CA THR A 650 15.21 11.48 -49.97
C THR A 650 16.31 11.95 -49.02
N ASP A 651 16.99 10.97 -48.43
CA ASP A 651 18.22 10.97 -47.61
C ASP A 651 18.16 11.63 -46.21
#